data_AF-A0A9E3LVK5-F1
#
_entry.id   AF-A0A9E3LVK5-F1
#
_cell.length_a   1.000
_cell.length_b   1.000
_cell.length_c   1.000
_cell.angle_alpha   90.00
_cell.angle_beta   90.00
_cell.angle_gamma   90.00
#
_symmetry.space_group_name_H-M   'P 1'
#
loop_
_entity.id
_entity.type
_entity.pdbx_description
1 polymer ?
#
loop_
_entity_poly.entity_id
_entity_poly.type
_entity_poly.pdbx_seq_one_letter_code
_entity_poly.pdbx_strand_id
1 'polypeptide(L)'
;MITQLSAFEIDTSQAIKQLELLGYQRGDAIYVRAFLPKEDPRYAPNTGRKADKLNFKQILQWQQQGYGIYFVINGGGHKNEDVQLCRAVFIEHDDVEIELQRNLWQTLSLPEPTFQIQTRKSVHSYWVFEKPIPVEEWKQLQNDLLTYTGGDPAIKNPSRVMRLAGAWHIKPGEKPQRCDIISQSGIRYTYEKLRSSVPLSQNPELVQRERKAVQSAARAFAHEQQYTRYEDIPVPVPVAIPLEVCLSKESRTLLNFGINEGGRNTNGAKLARDLIGTANYLTNIGQQFDGDPQLLLQDYASRCNPPLPAKEVDVIWKSAEKDRPRPSCTPEGVETCIRAWYWNTCIKPNQNSLASSGSPPINPGFGNVSSVGKKLPISDVALHKRILEILSSCDSGSGQAGALMELAALVGYPYRQIEQLAKLLTFEADLQTDTLVATQKLSSLLKTHPHQLYLTRLLEPQFAQLLIDTAKAMPTAPEFLFTTLLGTAASRIGSAARVIVKPSAKYAQPMVMWTSIVADSGSMKTPAQRLIIDPLVELEAEAFERYRMEVAKYNKLQTVCKGKKQDDSQQEPATAPTRQRYLTKDSTLETLQRIHSENPRGLLYYRDELAGLFKTRNQYRGGLGADEEQELDQFNGSAIIYDRSDKSVCLPKSAISRTGSIQWEVLATMMGDHNDCNGSFARWLFCAAKSPKRYLRLVGESTAPDTGISQALRQLYIKLGHVPEQDYFLSTEAAMLFEAWQHSLVDAQVAEESYGLRVVYPKIEAYTARLALWLHIVNAVLRSETPSQVICGNTMEKAIELAAYFLWQHKSIHAQNSPESGLMSWGLKIQKVAERLGGATASMLKSSIRAFRKKPTFEIRRLMEMMAAAGWGRVENKGSNLVYVPNGLPLNEIDKIDRNLTPVSILQTQSTPGFDNEIDSFDTNLSAPLSSEKVTNCYSNPSLRLEDVELRQFVNSNAQMPTATSTDLIDTNCQLERQLSTDEWSNIEFLGNSHDDDSSQFLGGNDVPTPLPSNGNAAESLSGLLQESTETVGAKVSVDLNFPNANAQTEQDVNSTVTGSKSNNHKLQPVEILTAAGEWISGYFIDACVTVANLVGRFSLFDADGTMHVFEGQIRRASSG
;
A
#
# COMPACT_ATOMS: atom_id res chain seq x y z
N MET A 1 -36.19 -15.95 1.03
CA MET A 1 -36.57 -15.36 -0.28
C MET A 1 -37.04 -16.48 -1.22
N ILE A 2 -38.31 -16.89 -1.15
CA ILE A 2 -38.87 -17.93 -2.06
C ILE A 2 -40.11 -17.40 -2.82
N THR A 3 -40.83 -16.44 -2.24
CA THR A 3 -42.08 -15.85 -2.71
C THR A 3 -41.98 -14.86 -3.90
N GLN A 4 -40.88 -14.86 -4.66
CA GLN A 4 -40.71 -14.04 -5.88
C GLN A 4 -40.30 -14.84 -7.14
N LEU A 5 -40.30 -16.18 -7.07
CA LEU A 5 -39.87 -17.05 -8.19
C LEU A 5 -40.96 -17.31 -9.26
N SER A 6 -42.13 -16.67 -9.17
CA SER A 6 -43.29 -16.92 -10.02
C SER A 6 -43.33 -16.14 -11.35
N ALA A 7 -42.40 -15.21 -11.60
CA ALA A 7 -42.46 -14.26 -12.73
C ALA A 7 -41.35 -14.44 -13.80
N PHE A 8 -40.67 -15.59 -13.82
CA PHE A 8 -39.52 -15.85 -14.71
C PHE A 8 -39.91 -16.44 -16.08
N GLU A 9 -40.59 -15.69 -16.94
CA GLU A 9 -40.77 -16.13 -18.33
C GLU A 9 -39.48 -15.98 -19.15
N ILE A 10 -39.16 -16.98 -19.96
CA ILE A 10 -38.02 -16.95 -20.91
C ILE A 10 -38.49 -16.39 -22.25
N ASP A 11 -37.75 -15.43 -22.81
CA ASP A 11 -38.02 -14.93 -24.15
C ASP A 11 -37.57 -15.94 -25.20
N THR A 12 -38.50 -16.82 -25.58
CA THR A 12 -38.23 -17.87 -26.58
C THR A 12 -37.91 -17.29 -27.96
N SER A 13 -38.34 -16.05 -28.27
CA SER A 13 -38.03 -15.40 -29.54
C SER A 13 -36.55 -15.01 -29.62
N GLN A 14 -36.02 -14.42 -28.54
CA GLN A 14 -34.60 -14.10 -28.39
C GLN A 14 -33.73 -15.36 -28.47
N ALA A 15 -34.11 -16.42 -27.76
CA ALA A 15 -33.41 -17.71 -27.77
C ALA A 15 -33.35 -18.35 -29.17
N ILE A 16 -34.47 -18.36 -29.91
CA ILE A 16 -34.51 -18.87 -31.28
C ILE A 16 -33.66 -17.99 -32.20
N LYS A 17 -33.75 -16.66 -32.06
CA LYS A 17 -33.00 -15.70 -32.89
C LYS A 17 -31.48 -15.88 -32.74
N GLN A 18 -30.98 -16.11 -31.53
CA GLN A 18 -29.56 -16.41 -31.29
C GLN A 18 -29.11 -17.67 -32.05
N LEU A 19 -29.93 -18.72 -32.07
CA LEU A 19 -29.61 -19.97 -32.75
C LEU A 19 -29.62 -19.83 -34.27
N GLU A 20 -30.59 -19.10 -34.84
CA GLU A 20 -30.60 -18.72 -36.26
C GLU A 20 -29.34 -17.94 -36.66
N LEU A 21 -28.97 -16.94 -35.85
CA LEU A 21 -27.79 -16.10 -36.07
C LEU A 21 -26.48 -16.88 -35.95
N LEU A 22 -26.42 -17.94 -35.13
CA LEU A 22 -25.33 -18.93 -35.10
C LEU A 22 -25.40 -19.98 -36.23
N GLY A 23 -26.46 -19.97 -37.05
CA GLY A 23 -26.64 -20.90 -38.18
C GLY A 23 -27.13 -22.30 -37.81
N TYR A 24 -27.70 -22.50 -36.62
CA TYR A 24 -28.37 -23.76 -36.26
C TYR A 24 -29.62 -23.97 -37.11
N GLN A 25 -29.85 -25.21 -37.52
CA GLN A 25 -31.04 -25.58 -38.29
C GLN A 25 -32.12 -26.19 -37.38
N ARG A 26 -33.37 -26.16 -37.85
CA ARG A 26 -34.53 -26.68 -37.11
C ARG A 26 -34.46 -28.21 -37.03
N GLY A 27 -33.85 -28.73 -35.97
CA GLY A 27 -33.59 -30.15 -35.74
C GLY A 27 -32.22 -30.44 -35.16
N ASP A 28 -31.29 -29.49 -35.23
CA ASP A 28 -29.95 -29.60 -34.63
C ASP A 28 -30.02 -29.90 -33.12
N ALA A 29 -29.07 -30.70 -32.63
CA ALA A 29 -28.87 -30.91 -31.19
C ALA A 29 -28.29 -29.64 -30.55
N ILE A 30 -28.93 -29.16 -29.47
CA ILE A 30 -28.56 -27.93 -28.76
C ILE A 30 -28.14 -28.32 -27.34
N TYR A 31 -26.84 -28.27 -27.09
CA TYR A 31 -26.20 -28.74 -25.85
C TYR A 31 -26.28 -27.68 -24.74
N VAL A 32 -27.45 -27.59 -24.10
CA VAL A 32 -27.76 -26.66 -23.01
C VAL A 32 -27.08 -27.10 -21.70
N ARG A 33 -26.52 -26.14 -20.97
CA ARG A 33 -26.07 -26.32 -19.57
C ARG A 33 -26.72 -25.29 -18.65
N ALA A 34 -26.95 -25.69 -17.40
CA ALA A 34 -27.48 -24.80 -16.38
C ALA A 34 -26.62 -24.89 -15.12
N PHE A 35 -26.22 -23.74 -14.57
CA PHE A 35 -25.37 -23.65 -13.39
C PHE A 35 -25.99 -22.74 -12.34
N LEU A 36 -25.83 -23.11 -11.07
CA LEU A 36 -26.09 -22.18 -9.97
C LEU A 36 -25.01 -21.07 -9.94
N PRO A 37 -25.34 -19.85 -9.50
CA PRO A 37 -24.36 -18.84 -9.14
C PRO A 37 -23.39 -19.35 -8.06
N LYS A 38 -22.14 -18.87 -8.03
CA LYS A 38 -21.13 -19.29 -7.03
C LYS A 38 -21.54 -18.90 -5.61
N GLU A 39 -22.38 -17.89 -5.49
CA GLU A 39 -22.91 -17.32 -4.26
C GLU A 39 -24.19 -18.04 -3.77
N ASP A 40 -24.69 -19.04 -4.49
CA ASP A 40 -25.82 -19.85 -4.05
C ASP A 40 -25.34 -20.93 -3.06
N PRO A 41 -25.96 -21.09 -1.87
CA PRO A 41 -25.54 -22.11 -0.90
C PRO A 41 -25.58 -23.57 -1.40
N ARG A 42 -26.21 -23.85 -2.54
CA ARG A 42 -26.27 -25.17 -3.19
C ARG A 42 -25.21 -25.34 -4.29
N TYR A 43 -24.33 -24.35 -4.49
CA TYR A 43 -23.22 -24.44 -5.42
C TYR A 43 -22.14 -25.39 -4.88
N ALA A 44 -21.85 -26.45 -5.64
CA ALA A 44 -20.74 -27.35 -5.36
C ALA A 44 -20.18 -27.89 -6.69
N PRO A 45 -18.93 -28.40 -6.73
CA PRO A 45 -18.41 -29.08 -7.90
C PRO A 45 -19.38 -30.17 -8.38
N ASN A 46 -19.67 -30.18 -9.68
CA ASN A 46 -20.59 -31.09 -10.36
C ASN A 46 -22.12 -30.90 -10.12
N THR A 47 -22.60 -29.84 -9.46
CA THR A 47 -24.07 -29.58 -9.37
C THR A 47 -24.70 -28.96 -10.62
N GLY A 48 -23.92 -28.78 -11.70
CA GLY A 48 -24.40 -28.28 -12.99
C GLY A 48 -25.25 -29.29 -13.76
N ARG A 49 -26.33 -28.83 -14.38
CA ARG A 49 -27.25 -29.64 -15.19
C ARG A 49 -26.97 -29.51 -16.67
N LYS A 50 -27.40 -30.50 -17.46
CA LYS A 50 -27.21 -30.55 -18.91
C LYS A 50 -28.43 -31.13 -19.64
N ALA A 51 -28.60 -30.76 -20.91
CA ALA A 51 -29.54 -31.40 -21.84
C ALA A 51 -29.04 -31.24 -23.28
N ASP A 52 -29.12 -32.31 -24.07
CA ASP A 52 -28.61 -32.36 -25.44
C ASP A 52 -29.60 -31.78 -26.49
N LYS A 53 -30.74 -31.24 -26.04
CA LYS A 53 -31.79 -30.61 -26.85
C LYS A 53 -32.37 -29.38 -26.14
N LEU A 54 -32.75 -28.36 -26.91
CA LEU A 54 -33.40 -27.15 -26.39
C LEU A 54 -34.84 -27.48 -25.93
N ASN A 55 -35.13 -27.30 -24.64
CA ASN A 55 -36.46 -27.49 -24.08
C ASN A 55 -36.82 -26.31 -23.16
N PHE A 56 -37.66 -25.39 -23.64
CA PHE A 56 -38.03 -24.19 -22.90
C PHE A 56 -38.75 -24.47 -21.57
N LYS A 57 -39.53 -25.55 -21.46
CA LYS A 57 -40.21 -25.93 -20.21
C LYS A 57 -39.20 -26.41 -19.16
N GLN A 58 -38.18 -27.17 -19.58
CA GLN A 58 -37.09 -27.60 -18.69
C GLN A 58 -36.19 -26.43 -18.28
N ILE A 59 -35.89 -25.53 -19.21
CA ILE A 59 -35.12 -24.30 -18.98
C ILE A 59 -35.85 -23.34 -18.01
N LEU A 60 -37.17 -23.22 -18.12
CA LEU A 60 -38.02 -22.49 -17.18
C LEU A 60 -37.93 -23.09 -15.76
N GLN A 61 -38.11 -24.40 -15.63
CA GLN A 61 -37.98 -25.10 -14.34
C GLN A 61 -36.60 -24.93 -13.70
N TRP A 62 -35.52 -24.85 -14.49
CA TRP A 62 -34.17 -24.62 -13.99
C TRP A 62 -33.97 -23.18 -13.49
N GLN A 63 -34.51 -22.17 -14.19
CA GLN A 63 -34.48 -20.78 -13.74
C GLN A 63 -35.32 -20.54 -12.48
N GLN A 64 -36.50 -21.16 -12.39
CA GLN A 64 -37.33 -21.18 -11.17
C GLN A 64 -36.62 -21.86 -9.98
N GLN A 65 -35.57 -22.65 -10.22
CA GLN A 65 -34.72 -23.26 -9.20
C GLN A 65 -33.41 -22.48 -8.95
N GLY A 66 -33.23 -21.31 -9.58
CA GLY A 66 -32.10 -20.39 -9.42
C GLY A 66 -30.93 -20.58 -10.39
N TYR A 67 -31.03 -21.47 -11.37
CA TYR A 67 -29.92 -21.76 -12.29
C TYR A 67 -29.87 -20.74 -13.45
N GLY A 68 -28.68 -20.20 -13.71
CA GLY A 68 -28.39 -19.46 -14.94
C GLY A 68 -28.19 -20.41 -16.13
N ILE A 69 -28.67 -20.00 -17.30
CA ILE A 69 -28.78 -20.85 -18.51
C ILE A 69 -27.72 -20.47 -19.55
N TYR A 70 -27.11 -21.51 -20.12
CA TYR A 70 -26.02 -21.44 -21.09
C TYR A 70 -26.17 -22.55 -22.14
N PHE A 71 -25.44 -22.49 -23.25
CA PHE A 71 -25.31 -23.61 -24.19
C PHE A 71 -23.97 -23.57 -24.94
N VAL A 72 -23.55 -24.70 -25.51
CA VAL A 72 -22.30 -24.81 -26.28
C VAL A 72 -22.46 -24.13 -27.64
N ILE A 73 -21.69 -23.08 -27.90
CA ILE A 73 -21.87 -22.23 -29.09
C ILE A 73 -21.64 -22.99 -30.40
N ASN A 74 -20.60 -23.81 -30.47
CA ASN A 74 -20.21 -24.52 -31.69
C ASN A 74 -21.06 -25.78 -31.97
N GLY A 75 -21.76 -26.32 -30.97
CA GLY A 75 -22.50 -27.58 -31.06
C GLY A 75 -21.59 -28.80 -30.86
N GLY A 76 -21.86 -29.89 -31.57
CA GLY A 76 -21.07 -31.13 -31.52
C GLY A 76 -21.34 -31.98 -30.28
N GLY A 77 -21.15 -31.40 -29.09
CA GLY A 77 -21.50 -32.03 -27.83
C GLY A 77 -21.17 -31.16 -26.62
N HIS A 78 -20.94 -31.80 -25.47
CA HIS A 78 -20.68 -31.11 -24.21
C HIS A 78 -19.20 -30.98 -23.86
N LYS A 79 -18.32 -31.81 -24.42
CA LYS A 79 -16.85 -31.76 -24.21
C LYS A 79 -16.14 -31.22 -25.44
N ASN A 80 -14.86 -30.88 -25.31
CA ASN A 80 -14.08 -30.34 -26.44
C ASN A 80 -13.90 -31.38 -27.57
N GLU A 81 -13.83 -32.65 -27.20
CA GLU A 81 -13.63 -33.79 -28.12
C GLU A 81 -14.89 -34.10 -28.94
N ASP A 82 -16.05 -33.65 -28.47
CA ASP A 82 -17.33 -33.78 -29.18
C ASP A 82 -17.48 -32.71 -30.29
N VAL A 83 -16.65 -31.65 -30.29
CA VAL A 83 -16.72 -30.55 -31.25
C VAL A 83 -15.75 -30.80 -32.41
N GLN A 84 -16.27 -31.04 -33.61
CA GLN A 84 -15.44 -31.26 -34.82
C GLN A 84 -15.31 -30.02 -35.71
N LEU A 85 -16.29 -29.12 -35.67
CA LEU A 85 -16.32 -27.88 -36.45
C LEU A 85 -16.85 -26.73 -35.57
N CYS A 86 -16.30 -25.53 -35.77
CA CYS A 86 -16.67 -24.33 -35.01
C CYS A 86 -17.47 -23.35 -35.87
N ARG A 87 -18.57 -22.84 -35.32
CA ARG A 87 -19.56 -22.00 -36.03
C ARG A 87 -19.26 -20.50 -35.91
N ALA A 88 -18.64 -20.06 -34.82
CA ALA A 88 -18.40 -18.64 -34.54
C ALA A 88 -17.16 -18.42 -33.66
N VAL A 89 -16.49 -17.27 -33.81
CA VAL A 89 -15.56 -16.70 -32.83
C VAL A 89 -16.26 -15.61 -32.03
N PHE A 90 -15.91 -15.43 -30.76
CA PHE A 90 -16.70 -14.61 -29.84
C PHE A 90 -15.89 -14.10 -28.65
N ILE A 91 -16.25 -12.92 -28.15
CA ILE A 91 -15.56 -12.25 -27.03
C ILE A 91 -16.55 -11.78 -25.95
N GLU A 92 -16.04 -11.65 -24.74
CA GLU A 92 -16.72 -11.15 -23.54
C GLU A 92 -15.70 -10.40 -22.67
N HIS A 93 -16.15 -9.33 -22.01
CA HIS A 93 -15.38 -8.60 -21.01
C HIS A 93 -16.24 -8.41 -19.74
N ASP A 94 -15.70 -8.72 -18.56
CA ASP A 94 -16.37 -8.42 -17.27
C ASP A 94 -15.89 -7.10 -16.64
N ASP A 95 -14.72 -6.59 -17.06
CA ASP A 95 -14.01 -5.43 -16.48
C ASP A 95 -14.16 -4.12 -17.29
N VAL A 96 -15.10 -4.08 -18.22
CA VAL A 96 -15.33 -2.94 -19.15
C VAL A 96 -16.81 -2.55 -19.08
N GLU A 97 -17.13 -1.26 -19.19
CA GLU A 97 -18.54 -0.84 -19.14
C GLU A 97 -19.32 -1.32 -20.37
N ILE A 98 -20.58 -1.70 -20.17
CA ILE A 98 -21.42 -2.36 -21.18
C ILE A 98 -21.46 -1.58 -22.50
N GLU A 99 -21.61 -0.25 -22.45
CA GLU A 99 -21.65 0.59 -23.65
C GLU A 99 -20.33 0.62 -24.43
N LEU A 100 -19.20 0.59 -23.73
CA LEU A 100 -17.89 0.43 -24.37
C LEU A 100 -17.74 -0.94 -25.02
N GLN A 101 -18.24 -2.01 -24.38
CA GLN A 101 -18.21 -3.35 -24.98
C GLN A 101 -19.07 -3.44 -26.26
N ARG A 102 -20.18 -2.70 -26.35
CA ARG A 102 -21.00 -2.64 -27.58
C ARG A 102 -20.20 -2.10 -28.76
N ASN A 103 -19.41 -1.05 -28.54
CA ASN A 103 -18.74 -0.31 -29.61
C ASN A 103 -17.26 -0.71 -29.82
N LEU A 104 -16.69 -1.53 -28.93
CA LEU A 104 -15.26 -1.92 -28.92
C LEU A 104 -14.73 -2.45 -30.26
N TRP A 105 -15.57 -3.15 -31.04
CA TRP A 105 -15.20 -3.66 -32.37
C TRP A 105 -14.86 -2.53 -33.34
N GLN A 106 -15.57 -1.40 -33.29
CA GLN A 106 -15.32 -0.20 -34.10
C GLN A 106 -13.96 0.40 -33.72
N THR A 107 -13.69 0.53 -32.42
CA THR A 107 -12.42 1.06 -31.89
C THR A 107 -11.22 0.18 -32.27
N LEU A 108 -11.43 -1.13 -32.45
CA LEU A 108 -10.42 -2.10 -32.90
C LEU A 108 -10.32 -2.25 -34.42
N SER A 109 -11.10 -1.51 -35.22
CA SER A 109 -11.21 -1.73 -36.68
C SER A 109 -11.58 -3.18 -37.06
N LEU A 110 -12.21 -3.92 -36.15
CA LEU A 110 -12.79 -5.23 -36.43
C LEU A 110 -14.05 -5.05 -37.30
N PRO A 111 -14.43 -6.06 -38.09
CA PRO A 111 -15.70 -6.01 -38.80
C PRO A 111 -16.87 -6.06 -37.82
N GLU A 112 -18.07 -5.67 -38.28
CA GLU A 112 -19.26 -5.65 -37.42
C GLU A 112 -19.64 -7.06 -36.90
N PRO A 113 -19.88 -7.24 -35.59
CA PRO A 113 -20.39 -8.50 -35.06
C PRO A 113 -21.67 -8.94 -35.78
N THR A 114 -21.78 -10.24 -36.08
CA THR A 114 -23.02 -10.84 -36.59
C THR A 114 -24.19 -10.53 -35.65
N PHE A 115 -23.93 -10.57 -34.33
CA PHE A 115 -24.84 -10.11 -33.29
C PHE A 115 -24.11 -9.88 -31.95
N GLN A 116 -24.80 -9.21 -31.02
CA GLN A 116 -24.33 -8.95 -29.66
C GLN A 116 -25.44 -9.25 -28.64
N ILE A 117 -25.10 -9.83 -27.49
CA ILE A 117 -26.02 -10.09 -26.36
C ILE A 117 -25.53 -9.37 -25.11
N GLN A 118 -26.39 -8.59 -24.46
CA GLN A 118 -26.11 -8.00 -23.16
C GLN A 118 -26.43 -9.00 -22.04
N THR A 119 -25.58 -9.07 -21.03
CA THR A 119 -25.82 -9.80 -19.77
C THR A 119 -25.97 -8.81 -18.60
N ARG A 120 -25.72 -9.24 -17.36
CA ARG A 120 -25.71 -8.36 -16.17
C ARG A 120 -24.54 -7.37 -16.14
N LYS A 121 -23.38 -7.77 -16.67
CA LYS A 121 -22.13 -6.99 -16.64
C LYS A 121 -21.36 -6.95 -17.95
N SER A 122 -21.69 -7.84 -18.89
CA SER A 122 -20.90 -8.09 -20.09
C SER A 122 -21.74 -8.03 -21.37
N VAL A 123 -21.07 -7.83 -22.51
CA VAL A 123 -21.66 -7.93 -23.85
C VAL A 123 -20.93 -9.03 -24.62
N HIS A 124 -21.64 -10.11 -24.93
CA HIS A 124 -21.12 -11.20 -25.75
C HIS A 124 -21.21 -10.78 -27.22
N SER A 125 -20.07 -10.53 -27.87
CA SER A 125 -20.01 -10.19 -29.29
C SER A 125 -19.57 -11.39 -30.13
N TYR A 126 -20.32 -11.70 -31.19
CA TYR A 126 -20.13 -12.91 -32.01
C TYR A 126 -19.87 -12.57 -33.48
N TRP A 127 -18.88 -13.23 -34.08
CA TRP A 127 -18.68 -13.26 -35.54
C TRP A 127 -18.84 -14.69 -36.03
N VAL A 128 -19.85 -14.92 -36.85
CA VAL A 128 -20.29 -16.26 -37.27
C VAL A 128 -19.83 -16.52 -38.70
N PHE A 129 -19.24 -17.70 -38.93
CA PHE A 129 -18.69 -18.05 -40.24
C PHE A 129 -19.79 -18.34 -41.27
N GLU A 130 -19.47 -18.14 -42.55
CA GLU A 130 -20.30 -18.58 -43.68
C GLU A 130 -20.40 -20.12 -43.75
N LYS A 131 -19.33 -20.80 -43.36
CA LYS A 131 -19.23 -22.26 -43.22
C LYS A 131 -18.47 -22.58 -41.94
N PRO A 132 -18.90 -23.55 -41.12
CA PRO A 132 -18.15 -23.95 -39.92
C PRO A 132 -16.73 -24.42 -40.26
N ILE A 133 -15.75 -24.02 -39.45
CA ILE A 133 -14.31 -24.22 -39.70
C ILE A 133 -13.70 -25.31 -38.79
N PRO A 134 -12.56 -25.91 -39.17
CA PRO A 134 -11.81 -26.85 -38.31
C PRO A 134 -11.43 -26.26 -36.94
N VAL A 135 -11.33 -27.15 -35.94
CA VAL A 135 -11.06 -26.77 -34.54
C VAL A 135 -9.71 -26.09 -34.34
N GLU A 136 -8.65 -26.49 -35.03
CA GLU A 136 -7.31 -25.89 -34.83
C GLU A 136 -7.21 -24.47 -35.41
N GLU A 137 -7.77 -24.25 -36.61
CA GLU A 137 -7.91 -22.92 -37.21
C GLU A 137 -8.73 -21.98 -36.32
N TRP A 138 -9.81 -22.52 -35.73
CA TRP A 138 -10.64 -21.79 -34.75
C TRP A 138 -9.88 -21.46 -33.48
N LYS A 139 -9.17 -22.43 -32.87
CA LYS A 139 -8.38 -22.22 -31.64
C LYS A 139 -7.37 -21.09 -31.84
N GLN A 140 -6.66 -21.08 -32.97
CA GLN A 140 -5.69 -20.03 -33.28
C GLN A 140 -6.36 -18.66 -33.42
N LEU A 141 -7.38 -18.54 -34.28
CA LEU A 141 -8.09 -17.27 -34.49
C LEU A 141 -8.79 -16.77 -33.22
N GLN A 142 -9.40 -17.65 -32.43
CA GLN A 142 -10.05 -17.30 -31.16
C GLN A 142 -9.02 -16.83 -30.12
N ASN A 143 -7.87 -17.49 -30.00
CA ASN A 143 -6.82 -17.07 -29.06
C ASN A 143 -6.20 -15.72 -29.48
N ASP A 144 -5.91 -15.53 -30.77
CA ASP A 144 -5.42 -14.24 -31.29
C ASP A 144 -6.46 -13.12 -31.12
N LEU A 145 -7.75 -13.39 -31.38
CA LEU A 145 -8.85 -12.44 -31.19
C LEU A 145 -9.02 -12.03 -29.73
N LEU A 146 -8.98 -12.97 -28.78
CA LEU A 146 -9.04 -12.67 -27.34
C LEU A 146 -7.80 -11.89 -26.88
N THR A 147 -6.62 -12.19 -27.42
CA THR A 147 -5.38 -11.47 -27.11
C THR A 147 -5.45 -10.02 -27.61
N TYR A 148 -5.97 -9.81 -28.84
CA TYR A 148 -6.13 -8.50 -29.47
C TYR A 148 -7.21 -7.64 -28.82
N THR A 149 -8.42 -8.18 -28.65
CA THR A 149 -9.56 -7.49 -28.02
C THR A 149 -9.40 -7.35 -26.51
N GLY A 150 -8.54 -8.16 -25.90
CA GLY A 150 -8.38 -8.20 -24.45
C GLY A 150 -9.55 -8.79 -23.68
N GLY A 151 -10.36 -9.65 -24.30
CA GLY A 151 -11.46 -10.38 -23.67
C GLY A 151 -10.99 -11.51 -22.74
N ASP A 152 -11.94 -12.21 -22.09
CA ASP A 152 -11.63 -13.29 -21.14
C ASP A 152 -10.77 -14.41 -21.78
N PRO A 153 -9.51 -14.62 -21.31
CA PRO A 153 -8.60 -15.64 -21.87
C PRO A 153 -9.02 -17.08 -21.58
N ALA A 154 -10.11 -17.33 -20.83
CA ALA A 154 -10.69 -18.66 -20.68
C ALA A 154 -11.58 -19.08 -21.87
N ILE A 155 -12.06 -18.15 -22.71
CA ILE A 155 -13.02 -18.40 -23.82
C ILE A 155 -12.34 -19.03 -25.05
N LYS A 156 -11.41 -19.97 -24.86
CA LYS A 156 -10.54 -20.54 -25.92
C LYS A 156 -10.68 -22.05 -26.11
N ASN A 157 -11.71 -22.67 -25.53
CA ASN A 157 -11.98 -24.11 -25.68
C ASN A 157 -13.18 -24.34 -26.63
N PRO A 158 -13.15 -25.30 -27.57
CA PRO A 158 -14.21 -25.46 -28.58
C PRO A 158 -15.61 -25.66 -28.02
N SER A 159 -15.75 -26.38 -26.89
CA SER A 159 -17.04 -26.62 -26.23
C SER A 159 -17.41 -25.53 -25.20
N ARG A 160 -16.92 -24.30 -25.38
CA ARG A 160 -17.23 -23.16 -24.50
C ARG A 160 -18.73 -22.88 -24.52
N VAL A 161 -19.28 -22.75 -23.31
CA VAL A 161 -20.68 -22.40 -23.09
C VAL A 161 -20.81 -20.90 -22.81
N MET A 162 -21.74 -20.25 -23.50
CA MET A 162 -22.09 -18.84 -23.30
C MET A 162 -23.58 -18.71 -22.97
N ARG A 163 -24.05 -17.50 -22.61
CA ARG A 163 -25.43 -17.28 -22.18
C ARG A 163 -26.43 -17.52 -23.31
N LEU A 164 -27.58 -18.10 -22.96
CA LEU A 164 -28.74 -18.20 -23.85
C LEU A 164 -29.53 -16.88 -23.80
N ALA A 165 -29.85 -16.32 -24.96
CA ALA A 165 -30.66 -15.12 -25.08
C ALA A 165 -32.10 -15.36 -24.59
N GLY A 166 -32.74 -14.33 -24.05
CA GLY A 166 -34.06 -14.40 -23.42
C GLY A 166 -34.11 -15.06 -22.05
N ALA A 167 -33.03 -15.71 -21.61
CA ALA A 167 -32.91 -16.31 -20.28
C ALA A 167 -32.36 -15.31 -19.25
N TRP A 168 -32.58 -15.58 -17.97
CA TRP A 168 -32.25 -14.69 -16.87
C TRP A 168 -30.86 -14.96 -16.27
N HIS A 169 -30.09 -13.89 -16.09
CA HIS A 169 -28.94 -13.83 -15.19
C HIS A 169 -29.45 -13.65 -13.77
N ILE A 170 -29.61 -14.78 -13.06
CA ILE A 170 -29.96 -14.82 -11.64
C ILE A 170 -28.66 -14.72 -10.81
N LYS A 171 -28.70 -13.96 -9.71
CA LYS A 171 -27.65 -13.93 -8.67
C LYS A 171 -28.28 -13.69 -7.29
N PRO A 172 -27.88 -14.41 -6.22
CA PRO A 172 -28.40 -14.18 -4.88
C PRO A 172 -28.18 -12.73 -4.41
N GLY A 173 -29.22 -12.15 -3.78
CA GLY A 173 -29.21 -10.79 -3.25
C GLY A 173 -29.35 -9.66 -4.27
N GLU A 174 -29.40 -9.95 -5.58
CA GLU A 174 -29.56 -8.94 -6.64
C GLU A 174 -30.86 -9.14 -7.43
N LYS A 175 -31.34 -8.07 -8.08
CA LYS A 175 -32.47 -8.17 -9.02
C LYS A 175 -32.03 -8.95 -10.27
N PRO A 176 -32.75 -10.02 -10.67
CA PRO A 176 -32.44 -10.75 -11.90
C PRO A 176 -32.55 -9.87 -13.14
N GLN A 177 -31.70 -10.14 -14.14
CA GLN A 177 -31.65 -9.39 -15.39
C GLN A 177 -31.68 -10.34 -16.59
N ARG A 178 -32.54 -10.09 -17.58
CA ARG A 178 -32.66 -10.91 -18.79
C ARG A 178 -31.46 -10.65 -19.72
N CYS A 179 -30.93 -11.71 -20.34
CA CYS A 179 -29.85 -11.60 -21.31
C CYS A 179 -30.44 -11.46 -22.73
N ASP A 180 -30.41 -10.28 -23.33
CA ASP A 180 -31.11 -10.02 -24.61
C ASP A 180 -30.15 -9.63 -25.74
N ILE A 181 -30.56 -9.90 -27.00
CA ILE A 181 -29.83 -9.45 -28.20
C ILE A 181 -30.01 -7.93 -28.34
N ILE A 182 -28.89 -7.21 -28.34
CA ILE A 182 -28.81 -5.73 -28.36
C ILE A 182 -28.30 -5.15 -29.69
N SER A 183 -27.83 -6.02 -30.59
CA SER A 183 -27.45 -5.71 -31.96
C SER A 183 -27.46 -7.00 -32.79
N GLN A 184 -27.85 -6.92 -34.06
CA GLN A 184 -27.86 -8.04 -35.02
C GLN A 184 -27.68 -7.52 -36.45
N SER A 185 -26.45 -7.55 -36.97
CA SER A 185 -26.17 -7.27 -38.38
C SER A 185 -26.53 -8.46 -39.29
N GLY A 186 -26.51 -9.68 -38.73
CA GLY A 186 -26.70 -10.93 -39.47
C GLY A 186 -25.53 -11.32 -40.40
N ILE A 187 -24.50 -10.47 -40.50
CA ILE A 187 -23.38 -10.63 -41.44
C ILE A 187 -22.58 -11.90 -41.10
N ARG A 188 -22.35 -12.74 -42.12
CA ARG A 188 -21.45 -13.90 -42.05
C ARG A 188 -20.08 -13.58 -42.64
N TYR A 189 -19.09 -14.37 -42.27
CA TYR A 189 -17.70 -14.15 -42.66
C TYR A 189 -16.99 -15.43 -43.13
N THR A 190 -16.21 -15.34 -44.20
CA THR A 190 -15.11 -16.28 -44.51
C THR A 190 -14.03 -16.25 -43.43
N TYR A 191 -13.30 -17.36 -43.23
CA TYR A 191 -12.16 -17.43 -42.30
C TYR A 191 -11.09 -16.37 -42.62
N GLU A 192 -10.75 -16.23 -43.90
CA GLU A 192 -9.69 -15.36 -44.41
C GLU A 192 -9.98 -13.89 -44.09
N LYS A 193 -11.22 -13.45 -44.27
CA LYS A 193 -11.67 -12.10 -43.91
C LYS A 193 -11.49 -11.81 -42.42
N LEU A 194 -11.96 -12.69 -41.53
CA LEU A 194 -11.77 -12.51 -40.08
C LEU A 194 -10.29 -12.63 -39.67
N ARG A 195 -9.53 -13.57 -40.24
CA ARG A 195 -8.09 -13.70 -39.99
C ARG A 195 -7.30 -12.49 -40.53
N SER A 196 -7.77 -11.79 -41.56
CA SER A 196 -7.13 -10.55 -42.03
C SER A 196 -7.39 -9.35 -41.09
N SER A 197 -8.51 -9.34 -40.36
CA SER A 197 -8.88 -8.25 -39.42
C SER A 197 -8.30 -8.41 -38.02
N VAL A 198 -7.69 -9.55 -37.68
CA VAL A 198 -7.06 -9.81 -36.38
C VAL A 198 -5.54 -9.85 -36.57
N PRO A 199 -4.72 -9.04 -35.89
CA PRO A 199 -3.27 -9.12 -36.02
C PRO A 199 -2.69 -10.51 -35.73
N LEU A 200 -1.53 -10.82 -36.33
CA LEU A 200 -0.75 -12.01 -35.97
C LEU A 200 0.08 -11.72 -34.72
N SER A 201 0.06 -12.63 -33.75
CA SER A 201 0.68 -12.51 -32.42
C SER A 201 2.22 -12.65 -32.42
N GLN A 202 2.90 -12.02 -33.38
CA GLN A 202 4.38 -12.05 -33.51
C GLN A 202 5.12 -11.08 -32.58
N ASN A 203 4.43 -10.12 -31.94
CA ASN A 203 5.02 -9.30 -30.89
C ASN A 203 3.96 -8.90 -29.83
N PRO A 204 4.01 -9.44 -28.59
CA PRO A 204 3.06 -9.10 -27.52
C PRO A 204 3.04 -7.62 -27.13
N GLU A 205 4.16 -6.90 -27.28
CA GLU A 205 4.27 -5.48 -26.91
C GLU A 205 3.36 -4.60 -27.78
N LEU A 206 3.29 -4.87 -29.09
CA LEU A 206 2.44 -4.14 -30.03
C LEU A 206 0.96 -4.32 -29.66
N VAL A 207 0.54 -5.55 -29.39
CA VAL A 207 -0.84 -5.86 -29.00
C VAL A 207 -1.20 -5.20 -27.67
N GLN A 208 -0.29 -5.14 -26.69
CA GLN A 208 -0.53 -4.39 -25.45
C GLN A 208 -0.56 -2.86 -25.65
N ARG A 209 0.21 -2.33 -26.60
CA ARG A 209 0.21 -0.90 -26.97
C ARG A 209 -1.12 -0.52 -27.61
N GLU A 210 -1.59 -1.31 -28.56
CA GLU A 210 -2.88 -1.14 -29.24
C GLU A 210 -4.04 -1.36 -28.28
N ARG A 211 -4.02 -2.42 -27.45
CA ARG A 211 -5.03 -2.63 -26.39
C ARG A 211 -5.14 -1.45 -25.43
N LYS A 212 -4.01 -0.84 -25.02
CA LYS A 212 -4.04 0.40 -24.22
C LYS A 212 -4.60 1.59 -25.00
N ALA A 213 -4.17 1.81 -26.24
CA ALA A 213 -4.66 2.89 -27.09
C ALA A 213 -6.18 2.79 -27.34
N VAL A 214 -6.68 1.59 -27.63
CA VAL A 214 -8.09 1.24 -27.80
C VAL A 214 -8.86 1.45 -26.50
N GLN A 215 -8.35 0.98 -25.36
CA GLN A 215 -9.00 1.21 -24.07
C GLN A 215 -9.04 2.70 -23.69
N SER A 216 -8.05 3.51 -24.07
CA SER A 216 -8.12 4.97 -23.92
C SER A 216 -9.07 5.64 -24.90
N ALA A 217 -9.12 5.20 -26.16
CA ALA A 217 -10.02 5.75 -27.18
C ALA A 217 -11.50 5.42 -26.88
N ALA A 218 -11.77 4.19 -26.43
CA ALA A 218 -13.07 3.77 -25.94
C ALA A 218 -13.47 4.62 -24.71
N ARG A 219 -12.62 4.73 -23.68
CA ARG A 219 -12.90 5.58 -22.49
C ARG A 219 -13.11 7.06 -22.84
N ALA A 220 -12.41 7.60 -23.84
CA ALA A 220 -12.64 8.95 -24.32
C ALA A 220 -14.02 9.12 -24.97
N PHE A 221 -14.59 8.06 -25.57
CA PHE A 221 -15.90 8.08 -26.23
C PHE A 221 -17.09 7.89 -25.26
N ALA A 222 -16.91 7.20 -24.12
CA ALA A 222 -17.96 7.13 -23.09
C ALA A 222 -18.06 8.39 -22.20
N HIS A 223 -17.08 9.28 -22.26
CA HIS A 223 -16.95 10.38 -21.29
C HIS A 223 -18.02 11.49 -21.42
N GLU A 224 -18.92 11.42 -22.41
CA GLU A 224 -20.01 12.38 -22.60
C GLU A 224 -21.21 12.18 -21.65
N GLN A 225 -21.38 11.03 -20.97
CA GLN A 225 -22.56 10.78 -20.12
C GLN A 225 -22.31 10.05 -18.78
N GLN A 226 -21.30 10.46 -17.99
CA GLN A 226 -21.38 10.40 -16.51
C GLN A 226 -20.28 11.21 -15.82
N TYR A 227 -20.54 12.48 -15.56
CA TYR A 227 -19.63 13.35 -14.80
C TYR A 227 -19.64 12.99 -13.32
N THR A 228 -18.48 12.62 -12.78
CA THR A 228 -18.30 12.34 -11.33
C THR A 228 -17.73 13.54 -10.57
N ARG A 229 -17.18 14.51 -11.30
CA ARG A 229 -16.75 15.82 -10.80
C ARG A 229 -17.30 16.89 -11.74
N TYR A 230 -17.49 18.11 -11.25
CA TYR A 230 -17.93 19.21 -12.11
C TYR A 230 -16.82 19.67 -13.06
N GLU A 231 -15.55 19.46 -12.73
CA GLU A 231 -14.41 19.72 -13.62
C GLU A 231 -14.47 18.90 -14.93
N ASP A 232 -15.05 17.70 -14.88
CA ASP A 232 -15.16 16.78 -16.04
C ASP A 232 -16.21 17.23 -17.08
N ILE A 233 -17.07 18.20 -16.74
CA ILE A 233 -18.18 18.66 -17.59
C ILE A 233 -17.62 19.45 -18.80
N PRO A 234 -17.95 19.08 -20.05
CA PRO A 234 -17.61 19.88 -21.22
C PRO A 234 -18.44 21.18 -21.24
N VAL A 235 -17.84 22.22 -21.82
CA VAL A 235 -18.54 23.48 -22.13
C VAL A 235 -18.50 23.63 -23.65
N PRO A 236 -19.64 23.93 -24.32
CA PRO A 236 -20.94 24.29 -23.76
C PRO A 236 -21.75 23.11 -23.18
N VAL A 237 -22.55 23.39 -22.15
CA VAL A 237 -23.53 22.46 -21.55
C VAL A 237 -24.87 22.55 -22.28
N PRO A 238 -25.66 21.46 -22.37
CA PRO A 238 -26.84 21.35 -23.24
C PRO A 238 -28.10 22.07 -22.73
N VAL A 239 -27.96 23.09 -21.90
CA VAL A 239 -29.06 23.91 -21.34
C VAL A 239 -28.67 25.38 -21.33
N ALA A 240 -29.68 26.27 -21.30
CA ALA A 240 -29.45 27.68 -20.99
C ALA A 240 -28.92 27.84 -19.55
N ILE A 241 -27.98 28.77 -19.36
CA ILE A 241 -27.37 29.11 -18.07
C ILE A 241 -27.53 30.62 -17.79
N PRO A 242 -27.97 31.08 -16.60
CA PRO A 242 -28.21 32.49 -16.35
C PRO A 242 -26.93 33.32 -16.42
N LEU A 243 -26.97 34.42 -17.18
CA LEU A 243 -25.80 35.22 -17.56
C LEU A 243 -25.04 35.76 -16.34
N GLU A 244 -25.76 36.20 -15.29
CA GLU A 244 -25.15 36.75 -14.08
C GLU A 244 -24.28 35.73 -13.32
N VAL A 245 -24.56 34.43 -13.45
CA VAL A 245 -23.77 33.37 -12.80
C VAL A 245 -22.35 33.30 -13.33
N CYS A 246 -22.15 33.65 -14.61
CA CYS A 246 -20.84 33.68 -15.27
C CYS A 246 -20.03 34.97 -15.03
N LEU A 247 -20.60 35.96 -14.34
CA LEU A 247 -19.90 37.19 -14.00
C LEU A 247 -19.02 37.03 -12.76
N SER A 248 -18.03 37.92 -12.61
CA SER A 248 -17.22 38.01 -11.39
C SER A 248 -18.09 38.20 -10.13
N LYS A 249 -17.57 37.79 -8.96
CA LYS A 249 -18.27 37.95 -7.67
C LYS A 249 -18.62 39.42 -7.39
N GLU A 250 -17.76 40.35 -7.77
CA GLU A 250 -17.97 41.79 -7.64
C GLU A 250 -19.12 42.27 -8.53
N SER A 251 -19.14 41.86 -9.79
CA SER A 251 -20.16 42.25 -10.78
C SER A 251 -21.55 41.68 -10.43
N ARG A 252 -21.61 40.47 -9.85
CA ARG A 252 -22.84 39.92 -9.24
C ARG A 252 -23.32 40.71 -8.02
N THR A 253 -22.40 41.15 -7.16
CA THR A 253 -22.75 42.00 -6.00
C THR A 253 -23.34 43.33 -6.47
N LEU A 254 -22.81 43.93 -7.55
CA LEU A 254 -23.40 45.12 -8.15
C LEU A 254 -24.85 44.85 -8.61
N LEU A 255 -25.10 43.81 -9.42
CA LEU A 255 -26.44 43.46 -9.90
C LEU A 255 -27.47 43.28 -8.76
N ASN A 256 -27.11 42.53 -7.73
CA ASN A 256 -28.04 42.17 -6.66
C ASN A 256 -28.45 43.37 -5.79
N PHE A 257 -27.52 44.28 -5.50
CA PHE A 257 -27.69 45.31 -4.46
C PHE A 257 -27.65 46.76 -4.96
N GLY A 258 -27.26 47.01 -6.21
CA GLY A 258 -26.95 48.37 -6.68
C GLY A 258 -25.79 48.99 -5.90
N ILE A 259 -25.60 50.31 -6.03
CA ILE A 259 -24.74 51.10 -5.12
C ILE A 259 -25.30 52.51 -4.87
N ASN A 260 -24.84 53.13 -3.80
CA ASN A 260 -25.14 54.52 -3.45
C ASN A 260 -24.41 55.54 -4.35
N GLU A 261 -24.80 56.80 -4.23
CA GLU A 261 -24.18 57.96 -4.86
C GLU A 261 -22.64 58.03 -4.70
N GLY A 262 -21.96 58.61 -5.69
CA GLY A 262 -20.50 58.73 -5.76
C GLY A 262 -19.81 57.69 -6.66
N GLY A 263 -20.39 56.51 -6.85
CA GLY A 263 -19.79 55.43 -7.67
C GLY A 263 -20.62 54.93 -8.85
N ARG A 264 -21.89 55.34 -8.96
CA ARG A 264 -22.93 54.72 -9.82
C ARG A 264 -22.51 54.55 -11.28
N ASN A 265 -22.09 55.62 -11.96
CA ASN A 265 -21.78 55.56 -13.40
C ASN A 265 -20.50 54.76 -13.73
N THR A 266 -19.46 54.85 -12.89
CA THR A 266 -18.20 54.12 -13.10
C THR A 266 -18.40 52.61 -12.94
N ASN A 267 -19.17 52.20 -11.93
CA ASN A 267 -19.49 50.79 -11.70
C ASN A 267 -20.53 50.26 -12.69
N GLY A 268 -21.49 51.08 -13.12
CA GLY A 268 -22.36 50.76 -14.26
C GLY A 268 -21.56 50.53 -15.54
N ALA A 269 -20.58 51.38 -15.85
CA ALA A 269 -19.71 51.20 -17.01
C ALA A 269 -18.75 50.01 -16.89
N LYS A 270 -18.39 49.58 -15.68
CA LYS A 270 -17.72 48.29 -15.44
C LYS A 270 -18.70 47.13 -15.69
N LEU A 271 -19.84 47.12 -15.02
CA LEU A 271 -20.85 46.06 -15.11
C LEU A 271 -21.39 45.87 -16.54
N ALA A 272 -21.61 46.94 -17.28
CA ALA A 272 -22.02 46.89 -18.68
C ALA A 272 -20.98 46.17 -19.56
N ARG A 273 -19.68 46.45 -19.34
CA ARG A 273 -18.59 45.75 -20.04
C ARG A 273 -18.48 44.30 -19.60
N ASP A 274 -18.61 44.04 -18.30
CA ASP A 274 -18.60 42.70 -17.72
C ASP A 274 -19.73 41.82 -18.31
N LEU A 275 -20.94 42.38 -18.44
CA LEU A 275 -22.13 41.77 -19.03
C LEU A 275 -21.96 41.51 -20.53
N ILE A 276 -21.65 42.54 -21.33
CA ILE A 276 -21.45 42.43 -22.78
C ILE A 276 -20.31 41.45 -23.09
N GLY A 277 -19.19 41.54 -22.37
CA GLY A 277 -18.02 40.70 -22.60
C GLY A 277 -18.25 39.24 -22.24
N THR A 278 -19.06 38.97 -21.20
CA THR A 278 -19.45 37.60 -20.84
C THR A 278 -20.48 37.05 -21.83
N ALA A 279 -21.52 37.81 -22.19
CA ALA A 279 -22.50 37.40 -23.21
C ALA A 279 -21.85 37.08 -24.57
N ASN A 280 -20.90 37.93 -25.01
CA ASN A 280 -20.12 37.68 -26.22
C ASN A 280 -19.25 36.42 -26.11
N TYR A 281 -18.62 36.16 -24.96
CA TYR A 281 -17.83 34.95 -24.74
C TYR A 281 -18.70 33.69 -24.77
N LEU A 282 -19.83 33.68 -24.08
CA LEU A 282 -20.80 32.58 -24.07
C LEU A 282 -21.32 32.28 -25.49
N THR A 283 -21.68 33.33 -26.25
CA THR A 283 -22.07 33.22 -27.66
C THR A 283 -20.95 32.58 -28.51
N ASN A 284 -19.70 33.02 -28.32
CA ASN A 284 -18.55 32.57 -29.09
C ASN A 284 -18.14 31.11 -28.80
N ILE A 285 -18.37 30.60 -27.59
CA ILE A 285 -18.15 29.18 -27.23
C ILE A 285 -19.40 28.31 -27.50
N GLY A 286 -20.48 28.88 -28.06
CA GLY A 286 -21.72 28.15 -28.34
C GLY A 286 -22.57 27.82 -27.11
N GLN A 287 -22.33 28.46 -25.96
CA GLN A 287 -23.13 28.27 -24.75
C GLN A 287 -24.44 29.04 -24.86
N GLN A 288 -25.56 28.34 -24.73
CA GLN A 288 -26.87 28.97 -24.54
C GLN A 288 -26.93 29.62 -23.15
N PHE A 289 -27.47 30.83 -23.07
CA PHE A 289 -27.64 31.56 -21.82
C PHE A 289 -28.95 32.35 -21.80
N ASP A 290 -29.44 32.62 -20.61
CA ASP A 290 -30.64 33.40 -20.33
C ASP A 290 -30.31 34.64 -19.48
N GLY A 291 -31.17 35.67 -19.56
CA GLY A 291 -30.90 37.00 -19.03
C GLY A 291 -30.32 37.96 -20.09
N ASP A 292 -31.10 38.99 -20.43
CA ASP A 292 -30.67 40.04 -21.36
C ASP A 292 -29.67 40.99 -20.65
N PRO A 293 -28.46 41.21 -21.20
CA PRO A 293 -27.44 42.03 -20.53
C PRO A 293 -27.79 43.52 -20.44
N GLN A 294 -28.63 44.07 -21.32
CA GLN A 294 -29.08 45.46 -21.22
C GLN A 294 -30.18 45.60 -20.16
N LEU A 295 -31.10 44.63 -20.06
CA LEU A 295 -32.09 44.59 -18.97
C LEU A 295 -31.43 44.39 -17.61
N LEU A 296 -30.42 43.51 -17.49
CA LEU A 296 -29.66 43.32 -16.24
C LEU A 296 -28.95 44.61 -15.80
N LEU A 297 -28.47 45.44 -16.74
CA LEU A 297 -27.92 46.76 -16.42
C LEU A 297 -29.01 47.77 -15.99
N GLN A 298 -30.22 47.69 -16.56
CA GLN A 298 -31.37 48.50 -16.12
C GLN A 298 -31.83 48.09 -14.72
N ASP A 299 -31.77 46.80 -14.39
CA ASP A 299 -32.06 46.28 -13.05
C ASP A 299 -31.07 46.85 -12.02
N TYR A 300 -29.77 46.77 -12.29
CA TYR A 300 -28.72 47.45 -11.51
C TYR A 300 -29.00 48.96 -11.35
N ALA A 301 -29.36 49.64 -12.44
CA ALA A 301 -29.63 51.07 -12.45
C ALA A 301 -30.83 51.45 -11.57
N SER A 302 -31.86 50.62 -11.52
CA SER A 302 -33.03 50.81 -10.66
C SER A 302 -32.74 50.54 -9.17
N ARG A 303 -31.80 49.63 -8.89
CA ARG A 303 -31.36 49.24 -7.53
C ARG A 303 -30.33 50.21 -6.93
N CYS A 304 -29.71 51.06 -7.75
CA CYS A 304 -28.85 52.14 -7.27
C CYS A 304 -29.63 53.19 -6.47
N ASN A 305 -28.94 53.90 -5.56
CA ASN A 305 -29.57 54.91 -4.71
C ASN A 305 -28.85 56.28 -4.77
N PRO A 306 -29.50 57.35 -5.29
CA PRO A 306 -30.77 57.29 -6.01
C PRO A 306 -30.66 56.47 -7.31
N PRO A 307 -31.77 56.03 -7.92
CA PRO A 307 -31.76 55.29 -9.18
C PRO A 307 -31.06 56.08 -10.31
N LEU A 308 -30.48 55.36 -11.26
CA LEU A 308 -29.87 55.97 -12.44
C LEU A 308 -30.93 56.31 -13.51
N PRO A 309 -30.96 57.54 -14.06
CA PRO A 309 -31.85 57.90 -15.15
C PRO A 309 -31.57 57.04 -16.40
N ALA A 310 -32.61 56.58 -17.09
CA ALA A 310 -32.48 55.71 -18.28
C ALA A 310 -31.54 56.28 -19.35
N LYS A 311 -31.47 57.61 -19.52
CA LYS A 311 -30.53 58.28 -20.43
C LYS A 311 -29.06 58.08 -20.06
N GLU A 312 -28.74 57.98 -18.77
CA GLU A 312 -27.37 57.68 -18.31
C GLU A 312 -27.05 56.19 -18.50
N VAL A 313 -28.02 55.29 -18.26
CA VAL A 313 -27.89 53.85 -18.55
C VAL A 313 -27.63 53.61 -20.04
N ASP A 314 -28.34 54.29 -20.94
CA ASP A 314 -28.12 54.24 -22.39
C ASP A 314 -26.72 54.73 -22.80
N VAL A 315 -26.21 55.79 -22.16
CA VAL A 315 -24.86 56.32 -22.41
C VAL A 315 -23.80 55.35 -21.91
N ILE A 316 -23.99 54.77 -20.73
CA ILE A 316 -23.13 53.73 -20.15
C ILE A 316 -23.07 52.51 -21.08
N TRP A 317 -24.21 52.01 -21.55
CA TRP A 317 -24.31 50.89 -22.47
C TRP A 317 -23.59 51.17 -23.80
N LYS A 318 -23.89 52.30 -24.45
CA LYS A 318 -23.28 52.73 -25.73
C LYS A 318 -21.79 53.11 -25.60
N SER A 319 -21.27 53.25 -24.39
CA SER A 319 -19.83 53.31 -24.13
C SER A 319 -19.24 51.90 -24.07
N ALA A 320 -19.81 51.03 -23.23
CA ALA A 320 -19.34 49.66 -23.04
C ALA A 320 -19.36 48.80 -24.32
N GLU A 321 -20.37 49.00 -25.17
CA GLU A 321 -20.53 48.31 -26.46
C GLU A 321 -19.37 48.62 -27.43
N LYS A 322 -18.84 49.84 -27.43
CA LYS A 322 -17.73 50.26 -28.30
C LYS A 322 -16.40 49.64 -27.91
N ASP A 323 -16.20 49.36 -26.63
CA ASP A 323 -14.93 48.85 -26.08
C ASP A 323 -14.65 47.39 -26.46
N ARG A 324 -15.60 46.69 -27.10
CA ARG A 324 -15.54 45.24 -27.42
C ARG A 324 -15.01 44.40 -26.25
N PRO A 325 -15.66 44.49 -25.07
CA PRO A 325 -15.12 44.00 -23.82
C PRO A 325 -14.93 42.49 -23.79
N ARG A 326 -13.97 42.05 -22.98
CA ARG A 326 -13.73 40.65 -22.63
C ARG A 326 -14.57 40.26 -21.39
N PRO A 327 -14.83 38.97 -21.14
CA PRO A 327 -15.53 38.52 -19.93
C PRO A 327 -14.85 39.01 -18.65
N SER A 328 -15.66 39.15 -17.59
CA SER A 328 -15.20 39.65 -16.28
C SER A 328 -14.46 38.61 -15.44
N CYS A 329 -14.58 37.34 -15.79
CA CYS A 329 -13.72 36.24 -15.38
C CYS A 329 -12.76 35.89 -16.53
N THR A 330 -11.68 35.16 -16.24
CA THR A 330 -10.87 34.56 -17.32
C THR A 330 -11.72 33.54 -18.10
N PRO A 331 -11.34 33.16 -19.34
CA PRO A 331 -12.03 32.12 -20.12
C PRO A 331 -12.34 30.86 -19.32
N GLU A 332 -11.32 30.35 -18.61
CA GLU A 332 -11.40 29.15 -17.76
C GLU A 332 -12.28 29.39 -16.52
N GLY A 333 -12.28 30.61 -15.98
CA GLY A 333 -13.14 31.03 -14.88
C GLY A 333 -14.62 31.13 -15.26
N VAL A 334 -14.95 31.57 -16.48
CA VAL A 334 -16.31 31.54 -17.01
C VAL A 334 -16.77 30.09 -17.16
N GLU A 335 -15.97 29.24 -17.81
CA GLU A 335 -16.28 27.82 -17.94
C GLU A 335 -16.47 27.13 -16.59
N THR A 336 -15.62 27.44 -15.60
CA THR A 336 -15.75 26.91 -14.24
C THR A 336 -17.08 27.30 -13.60
N CYS A 337 -17.61 28.51 -13.87
CA CYS A 337 -18.94 28.92 -13.41
C CYS A 337 -20.07 28.14 -14.12
N ILE A 338 -19.96 27.90 -15.44
CA ILE A 338 -20.91 27.08 -16.21
C ILE A 338 -20.95 25.65 -15.63
N ARG A 339 -19.78 25.01 -15.50
CA ARG A 339 -19.62 23.67 -14.93
C ARG A 339 -20.22 23.56 -13.52
N ALA A 340 -19.89 24.51 -12.64
CA ALA A 340 -20.37 24.52 -11.26
C ALA A 340 -21.89 24.77 -11.14
N TRP A 341 -22.48 25.58 -12.04
CA TRP A 341 -23.93 25.78 -12.09
C TRP A 341 -24.65 24.53 -12.60
N TYR A 342 -24.22 23.99 -13.75
CA TYR A 342 -24.83 22.80 -14.35
C TYR A 342 -24.77 21.59 -13.40
N TRP A 343 -23.66 21.42 -12.68
CA TRP A 343 -23.55 20.41 -11.62
C TRP A 343 -24.61 20.57 -10.53
N ASN A 344 -24.75 21.76 -9.93
CA ASN A 344 -25.64 21.96 -8.79
C ASN A 344 -27.14 22.09 -9.19
N THR A 345 -27.43 22.53 -10.40
CA THR A 345 -28.82 22.75 -10.89
C THR A 345 -29.38 21.55 -11.66
N CYS A 346 -28.56 20.82 -12.43
CA CYS A 346 -29.04 19.77 -13.34
C CYS A 346 -28.59 18.35 -12.93
N ILE A 347 -27.38 18.18 -12.39
CA ILE A 347 -26.85 16.84 -12.05
C ILE A 347 -27.24 16.44 -10.62
N LYS A 348 -26.88 17.28 -9.64
CA LYS A 348 -27.04 17.02 -8.20
C LYS A 348 -28.50 16.84 -7.74
N PRO A 349 -29.51 17.58 -8.24
CA PRO A 349 -30.90 17.37 -7.84
C PRO A 349 -31.48 16.06 -8.37
N ASN A 350 -31.08 15.65 -9.58
CA ASN A 350 -31.49 14.36 -10.16
C ASN A 350 -30.96 13.18 -9.33
N GLN A 351 -29.71 13.24 -8.85
CA GLN A 351 -29.16 12.24 -7.93
C GLN A 351 -29.98 12.12 -6.63
N ASN A 352 -30.43 13.25 -6.07
CA ASN A 352 -31.29 13.23 -4.87
C ASN A 352 -32.74 12.77 -5.15
N SER A 353 -33.27 13.00 -6.36
CA SER A 353 -34.64 12.60 -6.72
C SER A 353 -34.87 11.08 -6.66
N LEU A 354 -33.81 10.30 -6.86
CA LEU A 354 -33.80 8.83 -6.74
C LEU A 354 -33.83 8.34 -5.27
N ALA A 355 -33.73 9.23 -4.28
CA ALA A 355 -33.62 8.88 -2.86
C ALA A 355 -34.86 9.19 -2.01
N SER A 356 -35.89 9.90 -2.52
CA SER A 356 -37.03 10.34 -1.69
C SER A 356 -38.39 10.43 -2.41
N SER A 357 -39.12 9.31 -2.47
CA SER A 357 -40.56 9.30 -2.71
C SER A 357 -41.34 9.42 -1.40
N GLY A 358 -41.52 10.65 -0.89
CA GLY A 358 -42.31 10.96 0.31
C GLY A 358 -42.52 12.46 0.46
N SER A 359 -43.79 12.91 0.47
CA SER A 359 -44.19 14.31 0.24
C SER A 359 -44.73 14.99 1.53
N PRO A 360 -45.16 16.28 1.53
CA PRO A 360 -44.26 17.35 2.00
C PRO A 360 -44.92 18.24 3.12
N PRO A 361 -44.84 19.59 3.20
CA PRO A 361 -44.47 20.23 4.48
C PRO A 361 -45.54 21.13 5.13
N ILE A 362 -45.44 21.36 6.45
CA ILE A 362 -46.19 22.39 7.20
C ILE A 362 -45.28 23.10 8.22
N ASN A 363 -45.53 24.40 8.41
CA ASN A 363 -44.91 25.34 9.34
C ASN A 363 -46.01 26.36 9.77
N PRO A 364 -45.88 27.19 10.82
CA PRO A 364 -45.11 27.12 12.08
C PRO A 364 -46.05 27.28 13.33
N GLY A 365 -45.52 27.40 14.58
CA GLY A 365 -46.39 27.67 15.76
C GLY A 365 -45.69 28.03 17.10
N PHE A 366 -46.05 29.20 17.65
CA PHE A 366 -45.58 29.87 18.88
C PHE A 366 -45.77 29.13 20.23
N GLY A 367 -44.98 29.50 21.26
CA GLY A 367 -45.29 29.23 22.68
C GLY A 367 -44.22 29.65 23.72
N ASN A 368 -44.54 30.64 24.57
CA ASN A 368 -43.71 31.14 25.70
C ASN A 368 -43.62 30.11 26.87
N VAL A 369 -42.74 30.20 27.90
CA VAL A 369 -42.63 31.23 28.97
C VAL A 369 -41.23 31.24 29.64
N SER A 370 -40.88 32.37 30.26
CA SER A 370 -39.55 32.79 30.75
C SER A 370 -39.19 32.48 32.22
N SER A 371 -37.87 32.48 32.50
CA SER A 371 -37.18 32.70 33.80
C SER A 371 -37.14 31.51 34.79
N VAL A 372 -36.25 31.43 35.81
CA VAL A 372 -35.37 32.44 36.44
C VAL A 372 -33.90 31.96 36.60
N GLY A 373 -32.97 32.92 36.53
CA GLY A 373 -31.50 32.84 36.62
C GLY A 373 -30.78 31.87 37.59
N LYS A 374 -29.66 31.35 37.09
CA LYS A 374 -28.39 31.07 37.80
C LYS A 374 -27.20 31.31 36.84
N LYS A 375 -25.97 31.30 37.35
CA LYS A 375 -24.75 31.74 36.62
C LYS A 375 -24.57 31.03 35.27
N LEU A 376 -24.02 31.73 34.27
CA LEU A 376 -23.66 31.15 32.96
C LEU A 376 -22.60 30.05 33.12
N PRO A 377 -22.70 28.94 32.36
CA PRO A 377 -21.58 28.03 32.18
C PRO A 377 -20.49 28.68 31.31
N ILE A 378 -19.23 28.37 31.61
CA ILE A 378 -18.12 28.63 30.68
C ILE A 378 -18.26 27.61 29.53
N SER A 379 -18.15 28.09 28.28
CA SER A 379 -18.28 27.22 27.10
C SER A 379 -17.14 26.20 27.04
N ASP A 380 -17.39 25.01 26.50
CA ASP A 380 -16.41 23.91 26.48
C ASP A 380 -15.10 24.32 25.77
N VAL A 381 -15.18 25.18 24.75
CA VAL A 381 -14.02 25.78 24.06
C VAL A 381 -13.17 26.66 24.99
N ALA A 382 -13.82 27.47 25.84
CA ALA A 382 -13.13 28.31 26.82
C ALA A 382 -12.58 27.50 28.00
N LEU A 383 -13.28 26.43 28.41
CA LEU A 383 -12.82 25.49 29.43
C LEU A 383 -11.59 24.71 28.95
N HIS A 384 -11.66 24.13 27.75
CA HIS A 384 -10.54 23.47 27.05
C HIS A 384 -9.33 24.40 26.99
N LYS A 385 -9.49 25.63 26.48
CA LYS A 385 -8.40 26.60 26.41
C LYS A 385 -7.79 26.88 27.78
N ARG A 386 -8.60 27.04 28.83
CA ARG A 386 -8.11 27.36 30.18
C ARG A 386 -7.37 26.18 30.83
N ILE A 387 -7.75 24.94 30.50
CA ILE A 387 -7.04 23.74 30.93
C ILE A 387 -5.67 23.63 30.23
N LEU A 388 -5.59 23.88 28.92
CA LEU A 388 -4.32 23.95 28.20
C LEU A 388 -3.40 25.05 28.74
N GLU A 389 -3.95 26.24 29.04
CA GLU A 389 -3.21 27.33 29.67
C GLU A 389 -2.57 26.87 31.00
N ILE A 390 -3.35 26.22 31.89
CA ILE A 390 -2.83 25.68 33.17
C ILE A 390 -1.74 24.63 32.96
N LEU A 391 -1.97 23.67 32.06
CA LEU A 391 -0.99 22.61 31.74
C LEU A 391 0.33 23.21 31.22
N SER A 392 0.26 24.29 30.43
CA SER A 392 1.42 25.00 29.88
C SER A 392 2.14 25.94 30.87
N SER A 393 1.51 26.29 32.00
CA SER A 393 2.02 27.34 32.92
C SER A 393 2.53 26.82 34.27
N CYS A 394 2.49 25.51 34.51
CA CYS A 394 2.79 24.93 35.82
C CYS A 394 3.81 23.79 35.72
N ASP A 395 5.06 24.07 36.10
CA ASP A 395 6.22 23.16 36.00
C ASP A 395 6.19 21.97 36.98
N SER A 396 5.12 21.81 37.78
CA SER A 396 5.02 20.75 38.79
C SER A 396 3.60 20.19 38.87
N GLY A 397 3.49 18.86 38.99
CA GLY A 397 2.20 18.16 39.06
C GLY A 397 1.33 18.56 40.26
N SER A 398 1.94 19.01 41.37
CA SER A 398 1.22 19.60 42.52
C SER A 398 0.63 20.97 42.19
N GLY A 399 1.36 21.83 41.46
CA GLY A 399 0.85 23.10 40.97
C GLY A 399 -0.28 22.92 39.94
N GLN A 400 -0.10 22.00 38.99
CA GLN A 400 -1.13 21.64 38.02
C GLN A 400 -2.41 21.13 38.70
N ALA A 401 -2.30 20.21 39.67
CA ALA A 401 -3.45 19.71 40.41
C ALA A 401 -4.18 20.83 41.18
N GLY A 402 -3.44 21.73 41.84
CA GLY A 402 -4.01 22.89 42.53
C GLY A 402 -4.78 23.82 41.60
N ALA A 403 -4.16 24.23 40.48
CA ALA A 403 -4.79 25.12 39.50
C ALA A 403 -6.01 24.46 38.82
N LEU A 404 -5.99 23.15 38.57
CA LEU A 404 -7.15 22.41 38.06
C LEU A 404 -8.26 22.26 39.12
N MET A 405 -7.94 22.19 40.41
CA MET A 405 -8.94 22.26 41.50
C MET A 405 -9.59 23.66 41.60
N GLU A 406 -8.80 24.73 41.47
CA GLU A 406 -9.33 26.10 41.44
C GLU A 406 -10.23 26.33 40.21
N LEU A 407 -9.81 25.84 39.03
CA LEU A 407 -10.64 25.91 37.82
C LEU A 407 -11.94 25.11 37.97
N ALA A 408 -11.89 23.92 38.55
CA ALA A 408 -13.06 23.11 38.85
C ALA A 408 -14.05 23.85 39.78
N ALA A 409 -13.55 24.46 40.85
CA ALA A 409 -14.34 25.27 41.78
C ALA A 409 -14.93 26.54 41.13
N LEU A 410 -14.19 27.17 40.21
CA LEU A 410 -14.62 28.38 39.51
C LEU A 410 -15.69 28.11 38.44
N VAL A 411 -15.58 27.00 37.71
CA VAL A 411 -16.54 26.61 36.65
C VAL A 411 -17.75 25.87 37.24
N GLY A 412 -17.59 25.21 38.39
CA GLY A 412 -18.64 24.43 39.06
C GLY A 412 -18.66 22.93 38.70
N TYR A 413 -17.65 22.43 38.02
CA TYR A 413 -17.50 21.00 37.72
C TYR A 413 -16.78 20.25 38.86
N PRO A 414 -17.06 18.95 39.07
CA PRO A 414 -16.23 18.10 39.94
C PRO A 414 -14.77 18.06 39.44
N TYR A 415 -13.80 18.23 40.34
CA TYR A 415 -12.36 18.18 40.00
C TYR A 415 -12.00 16.96 39.15
N ARG A 416 -12.55 15.78 39.47
CA ARG A 416 -12.30 14.53 38.72
C ARG A 416 -12.68 14.61 37.23
N GLN A 417 -13.68 15.41 36.86
CA GLN A 417 -14.05 15.61 35.44
C GLN A 417 -13.07 16.56 34.75
N ILE A 418 -12.66 17.64 35.41
CA ILE A 418 -11.62 18.56 34.92
C ILE A 418 -10.26 17.85 34.79
N GLU A 419 -9.91 16.99 35.75
CA GLU A 419 -8.71 16.14 35.73
C GLU A 419 -8.75 15.11 34.59
N GLN A 420 -9.90 14.49 34.34
CA GLN A 420 -10.08 13.58 33.19
C GLN A 420 -9.96 14.33 31.85
N LEU A 421 -10.57 15.51 31.73
CA LEU A 421 -10.50 16.32 30.53
C LEU A 421 -9.08 16.87 30.30
N ALA A 422 -8.38 17.29 31.36
CA ALA A 422 -6.96 17.65 31.29
C ALA A 422 -6.09 16.50 30.77
N LYS A 423 -6.27 15.28 31.29
CA LYS A 423 -5.53 14.09 30.81
C LYS A 423 -5.81 13.76 29.34
N LEU A 424 -7.03 13.99 28.86
CA LEU A 424 -7.38 13.84 27.45
C LEU A 424 -6.71 14.91 26.58
N LEU A 425 -6.67 16.18 27.05
CA LEU A 425 -6.03 17.28 26.32
C LEU A 425 -4.50 17.19 26.31
N THR A 426 -3.88 16.71 27.39
CA THR A 426 -2.45 16.35 27.40
C THR A 426 -2.19 15.27 26.35
N PHE A 427 -2.96 14.18 26.38
CA PHE A 427 -2.83 13.09 25.39
C PHE A 427 -3.02 13.57 23.94
N GLU A 428 -3.96 14.48 23.68
CA GLU A 428 -4.18 15.07 22.35
C GLU A 428 -3.01 15.98 21.91
N ALA A 429 -2.43 16.76 22.82
CA ALA A 429 -1.27 17.62 22.55
C ALA A 429 0.04 16.82 22.35
N ASP A 430 0.23 15.74 23.12
CA ASP A 430 1.34 14.80 22.97
C ASP A 430 1.25 14.11 21.60
N LEU A 431 0.06 13.59 21.23
CA LEU A 431 -0.24 13.02 19.92
C LEU A 431 0.00 14.04 18.78
N GLN A 432 -0.43 15.30 19.00
CA GLN A 432 -0.13 16.48 18.18
C GLN A 432 1.37 16.60 17.86
N THR A 433 2.18 16.59 18.92
CA THR A 433 3.63 16.80 18.89
C THR A 433 4.38 15.63 18.25
N ASP A 434 4.08 14.40 18.68
CA ASP A 434 4.67 13.18 18.14
C ASP A 434 4.41 13.04 16.63
N THR A 435 3.19 13.33 16.18
CA THR A 435 2.84 13.30 14.75
C THR A 435 3.68 14.27 13.93
N LEU A 436 3.93 15.48 14.46
CA LEU A 436 4.73 16.51 13.79
C LEU A 436 6.22 16.15 13.76
N VAL A 437 6.77 15.65 14.87
CA VAL A 437 8.16 15.17 14.96
C VAL A 437 8.38 13.97 14.03
N ALA A 438 7.46 13.00 14.03
CA ALA A 438 7.47 11.86 13.11
C ALA A 438 7.50 12.33 11.65
N THR A 439 6.59 13.22 11.26
CA THR A 439 6.48 13.74 9.88
C THR A 439 7.76 14.46 9.43
N GLN A 440 8.33 15.34 10.27
CA GLN A 440 9.57 16.03 9.95
C GLN A 440 10.74 15.05 9.74
N LYS A 441 10.92 14.12 10.68
CA LYS A 441 12.00 13.12 10.69
C LYS A 441 11.89 12.12 9.54
N LEU A 442 10.66 11.72 9.19
CA LEU A 442 10.41 10.85 8.04
C LEU A 442 10.77 11.55 6.72
N SER A 443 10.46 12.84 6.61
CA SER A 443 10.76 13.63 5.41
C SER A 443 12.26 13.78 5.14
N SER A 444 13.13 13.67 6.15
CA SER A 444 14.59 13.68 5.97
C SER A 444 15.15 12.28 5.68
N LEU A 445 14.59 11.23 6.28
CA LEU A 445 14.93 9.83 5.96
C LEU A 445 14.61 9.45 4.50
N LEU A 446 13.51 9.97 3.94
CA LEU A 446 13.15 9.76 2.53
C LEU A 446 14.00 10.56 1.53
N LYS A 447 14.58 11.70 1.96
CA LYS A 447 15.45 12.55 1.13
C LYS A 447 16.92 12.13 1.18
N THR A 448 17.36 11.54 2.29
CA THR A 448 18.74 11.07 2.46
C THR A 448 18.96 9.72 1.78
N HIS A 449 20.21 9.40 1.47
CA HIS A 449 20.60 8.16 0.82
C HIS A 449 21.55 7.40 1.75
N PRO A 450 21.04 6.51 2.63
CA PRO A 450 21.87 5.74 3.56
C PRO A 450 22.73 4.72 2.78
N HIS A 451 23.93 5.15 2.38
CA HIS A 451 24.89 4.31 1.66
C HIS A 451 25.51 3.20 2.52
N GLN A 452 25.37 3.28 3.85
CA GLN A 452 25.89 2.36 4.86
C GLN A 452 24.87 2.18 5.99
N LEU A 453 24.94 1.07 6.74
CA LEU A 453 24.17 0.88 7.97
C LEU A 453 25.01 1.16 9.23
N TYR A 454 24.50 1.98 10.12
CA TYR A 454 25.07 2.20 11.45
C TYR A 454 24.63 1.07 12.40
N LEU A 455 25.31 -0.08 12.35
CA LEU A 455 24.96 -1.27 13.17
C LEU A 455 24.85 -0.95 14.67
N THR A 456 25.65 -0.02 15.19
CA THR A 456 25.63 0.45 16.60
C THR A 456 24.41 1.29 16.98
N ARG A 457 23.65 1.82 16.01
CA ARG A 457 22.32 2.41 16.23
C ARG A 457 21.26 1.32 16.34
N LEU A 458 21.38 0.25 15.55
CA LEU A 458 20.37 -0.81 15.40
C LEU A 458 20.46 -1.89 16.48
N LEU A 459 21.66 -2.39 16.77
CA LEU A 459 21.93 -3.52 17.67
C LEU A 459 22.58 -3.06 18.99
N GLU A 460 22.51 -3.91 20.02
CA GLU A 460 23.24 -3.71 21.28
C GLU A 460 24.74 -3.46 21.03
N PRO A 461 25.35 -2.37 21.57
CA PRO A 461 26.63 -1.85 21.09
C PRO A 461 27.78 -2.85 21.08
N GLN A 462 27.88 -3.73 22.08
CA GLN A 462 28.93 -4.75 22.14
C GLN A 462 28.82 -5.74 20.97
N PHE A 463 27.63 -6.24 20.69
CA PHE A 463 27.39 -7.20 19.62
C PHE A 463 27.44 -6.55 18.23
N ALA A 464 27.00 -5.29 18.12
CA ALA A 464 27.21 -4.47 16.92
C ALA A 464 28.72 -4.32 16.61
N GLN A 465 29.54 -4.06 17.63
CA GLN A 465 30.99 -3.91 17.49
C GLN A 465 31.65 -5.23 17.06
N LEU A 466 31.24 -6.38 17.61
CA LEU A 466 31.73 -7.69 17.15
C LEU A 466 31.49 -7.93 15.66
N LEU A 467 30.28 -7.62 15.15
CA LEU A 467 29.98 -7.72 13.71
C LEU A 467 30.86 -6.80 12.86
N ILE A 468 31.09 -5.56 13.33
CA ILE A 468 31.93 -4.57 12.65
C ILE A 468 33.39 -5.04 12.60
N ASP A 469 33.96 -5.52 13.70
CA ASP A 469 35.36 -5.92 13.76
C ASP A 469 35.63 -7.25 13.05
N THR A 470 34.67 -8.18 13.06
CA THR A 470 34.67 -9.36 12.19
C THR A 470 34.72 -8.95 10.71
N ALA A 471 33.93 -7.95 10.31
CA ALA A 471 33.87 -7.46 8.93
C ALA A 471 35.14 -6.70 8.48
N LYS A 472 35.90 -6.13 9.43
CA LYS A 472 37.24 -5.57 9.18
C LYS A 472 38.28 -6.68 9.01
N ALA A 473 38.35 -7.62 9.96
CA ALA A 473 39.34 -8.70 9.99
C ALA A 473 39.25 -9.61 8.75
N MET A 474 38.03 -9.82 8.25
CA MET A 474 37.77 -10.47 6.96
C MET A 474 37.16 -9.44 5.99
N PRO A 475 37.99 -8.65 5.28
CA PRO A 475 37.60 -7.35 4.70
C PRO A 475 36.38 -7.44 3.78
N THR A 476 35.23 -7.07 4.33
CA THR A 476 33.90 -7.18 3.73
C THR A 476 32.99 -6.06 4.24
N ALA A 477 31.76 -5.98 3.73
CA ALA A 477 30.76 -5.04 4.24
C ALA A 477 30.10 -5.60 5.52
N PRO A 478 30.04 -4.88 6.66
CA PRO A 478 29.32 -5.34 7.86
C PRO A 478 27.84 -5.58 7.58
N GLU A 479 27.27 -4.90 6.58
CA GLU A 479 25.91 -5.13 6.10
C GLU A 479 25.69 -6.52 5.49
N PHE A 480 26.73 -7.21 4.99
CA PHE A 480 26.62 -8.59 4.50
C PHE A 480 26.39 -9.57 5.66
N LEU A 481 27.11 -9.38 6.77
CA LEU A 481 26.94 -10.15 8.00
C LEU A 481 25.54 -9.87 8.58
N PHE A 482 25.17 -8.59 8.73
CA PHE A 482 23.86 -8.18 9.25
C PHE A 482 22.68 -8.69 8.40
N THR A 483 22.77 -8.60 7.06
CA THR A 483 21.72 -9.06 6.14
C THR A 483 21.51 -10.57 6.20
N THR A 484 22.59 -11.34 6.41
CA THR A 484 22.48 -12.79 6.64
C THR A 484 21.86 -13.06 8.02
N LEU A 485 22.28 -12.29 9.05
CA LEU A 485 21.81 -12.45 10.42
C LEU A 485 20.30 -12.18 10.58
N LEU A 486 19.74 -11.23 9.82
CA LEU A 486 18.28 -11.01 9.77
C LEU A 486 17.51 -12.32 9.50
N GLY A 487 17.88 -13.02 8.43
CA GLY A 487 17.28 -14.31 8.05
C GLY A 487 17.51 -15.41 9.08
N THR A 488 18.76 -15.54 9.55
CA THR A 488 19.15 -16.60 10.49
C THR A 488 18.53 -16.43 11.88
N ALA A 489 18.46 -15.21 12.42
CA ALA A 489 17.80 -14.95 13.69
C ALA A 489 16.27 -15.06 13.58
N ALA A 490 15.68 -14.62 12.46
CA ALA A 490 14.24 -14.74 12.22
C ALA A 490 13.77 -16.20 12.22
N SER A 491 14.55 -17.14 11.65
CA SER A 491 14.19 -18.57 11.69
C SER A 491 14.21 -19.19 13.10
N ARG A 492 14.97 -18.62 14.03
CA ARG A 492 15.05 -19.07 15.43
C ARG A 492 13.88 -18.60 16.28
N ILE A 493 13.38 -17.40 15.99
CA ILE A 493 12.14 -16.86 16.57
C ILE A 493 10.94 -17.57 15.93
N GLY A 494 10.77 -17.38 14.62
CA GLY A 494 9.76 -18.02 13.78
C GLY A 494 8.32 -17.79 14.24
N SER A 495 7.47 -18.82 14.16
CA SER A 495 6.03 -18.77 14.44
C SER A 495 5.68 -18.41 15.89
N ALA A 496 6.67 -18.40 16.80
CA ALA A 496 6.54 -17.92 18.17
C ALA A 496 6.36 -16.39 18.27
N ALA A 497 6.65 -15.61 17.22
CA ALA A 497 6.40 -14.17 17.24
C ALA A 497 5.75 -13.66 15.94
N ARG A 498 4.70 -12.87 16.11
CA ARG A 498 4.12 -11.99 15.09
C ARG A 498 3.75 -10.65 15.72
N VAL A 499 3.77 -9.59 14.92
CA VAL A 499 3.34 -8.26 15.33
C VAL A 499 1.96 -7.98 14.77
N ILE A 500 1.04 -7.53 15.62
CA ILE A 500 -0.32 -7.14 15.28
C ILE A 500 -0.32 -5.62 15.13
N VAL A 501 -0.29 -5.14 13.88
CA VAL A 501 -0.19 -3.73 13.54
C VAL A 501 -1.55 -3.04 13.68
N LYS A 502 -2.64 -3.69 13.23
CA LYS A 502 -4.01 -3.15 13.31
C LYS A 502 -5.01 -4.28 13.62
N PRO A 503 -5.29 -4.57 14.91
CA PRO A 503 -6.12 -5.71 15.32
C PRO A 503 -7.51 -5.74 14.67
N SER A 504 -8.17 -4.58 14.55
CA SER A 504 -9.50 -4.44 13.92
C SER A 504 -9.52 -4.80 12.44
N ALA A 505 -8.43 -4.56 11.71
CA ALA A 505 -8.24 -4.98 10.32
C ALA A 505 -7.63 -6.39 10.19
N LYS A 506 -7.40 -7.08 11.31
CA LYS A 506 -6.60 -8.32 11.40
C LYS A 506 -5.20 -8.20 10.77
N TYR A 507 -4.64 -6.99 10.70
CA TYR A 507 -3.35 -6.77 10.06
C TYR A 507 -2.21 -7.20 10.99
N ALA A 508 -1.56 -8.29 10.63
CA ALA A 508 -0.46 -8.91 11.37
C ALA A 508 0.68 -9.32 10.43
N GLN A 509 1.91 -9.29 10.93
CA GLN A 509 3.11 -9.67 10.19
C GLN A 509 3.91 -10.74 10.96
N PRO A 510 4.24 -11.89 10.34
CA PRO A 510 5.01 -12.97 10.98
C PRO A 510 6.51 -12.67 10.99
N MET A 511 7.26 -13.36 11.86
CA MET A 511 8.73 -13.34 11.82
C MET A 511 9.30 -14.18 10.67
N VAL A 512 9.11 -13.70 9.43
CA VAL A 512 9.64 -14.30 8.19
C VAL A 512 10.48 -13.27 7.43
N MET A 513 11.78 -13.54 7.33
CA MET A 513 12.76 -12.72 6.62
C MET A 513 13.32 -13.46 5.41
N TRP A 514 13.31 -12.83 4.24
CA TRP A 514 13.95 -13.33 3.02
C TRP A 514 15.02 -12.33 2.63
N THR A 515 16.30 -12.70 2.66
CA THR A 515 17.41 -11.75 2.50
C THR A 515 18.44 -12.24 1.48
N SER A 516 19.10 -11.32 0.78
CA SER A 516 20.04 -11.67 -0.29
C SER A 516 21.16 -10.65 -0.41
N ILE A 517 22.42 -11.11 -0.35
CA ILE A 517 23.58 -10.27 -0.70
C ILE A 517 23.71 -10.20 -2.22
N VAL A 518 23.80 -9.00 -2.79
CA VAL A 518 24.00 -8.75 -4.22
C VAL A 518 25.42 -8.22 -4.43
N ALA A 519 26.33 -9.09 -4.85
CA ALA A 519 27.73 -8.73 -5.02
C ALA A 519 28.42 -9.57 -6.10
N ASP A 520 29.49 -9.01 -6.69
CA ASP A 520 30.29 -9.66 -7.73
C ASP A 520 30.96 -10.96 -7.27
N SER A 521 31.59 -11.67 -8.20
CA SER A 521 32.43 -12.83 -7.86
C SER A 521 33.73 -12.36 -7.16
N GLY A 522 34.10 -13.02 -6.07
CA GLY A 522 35.31 -12.69 -5.29
C GLY A 522 35.17 -11.59 -4.23
N SER A 523 33.98 -11.00 -4.04
CA SER A 523 33.73 -9.90 -3.08
C SER A 523 33.43 -10.36 -1.64
N MET A 524 34.07 -11.45 -1.16
CA MET A 524 33.95 -12.00 0.20
C MET A 524 32.52 -12.28 0.75
N LYS A 525 31.48 -12.30 -0.09
CA LYS A 525 30.08 -12.56 0.31
C LYS A 525 29.89 -13.94 0.96
N THR A 526 30.37 -15.01 0.33
CA THR A 526 30.25 -16.39 0.84
C THR A 526 30.92 -16.58 2.21
N PRO A 527 32.17 -16.15 2.43
CA PRO A 527 32.76 -16.09 3.78
C PRO A 527 31.90 -15.31 4.81
N ALA A 528 31.37 -14.14 4.44
CA ALA A 528 30.50 -13.35 5.31
C ALA A 528 29.21 -14.08 5.71
N GLN A 529 28.62 -14.87 4.82
CA GLN A 529 27.45 -15.69 5.16
C GLN A 529 27.81 -16.85 6.08
N ARG A 530 28.94 -17.52 5.84
CA ARG A 530 29.39 -18.66 6.64
C ARG A 530 29.62 -18.32 8.11
N LEU A 531 30.26 -17.19 8.40
CA LEU A 531 30.43 -16.68 9.77
C LEU A 531 29.10 -16.56 10.55
N ILE A 532 27.99 -16.28 9.85
CA ILE A 532 26.65 -16.18 10.43
C ILE A 532 25.92 -17.53 10.46
N ILE A 533 26.12 -18.38 9.45
CA ILE A 533 25.40 -19.64 9.24
C ILE A 533 26.03 -20.82 9.99
N ASP A 534 27.35 -20.89 10.10
CA ASP A 534 28.05 -22.05 10.63
C ASP A 534 27.77 -22.31 12.13
N PRO A 535 27.60 -21.29 13.01
CA PRO A 535 27.08 -21.50 14.37
C PRO A 535 25.65 -22.08 14.44
N LEU A 536 24.89 -22.05 13.34
CA LEU A 536 23.61 -22.77 13.22
C LEU A 536 23.79 -24.19 12.63
N VAL A 537 24.82 -24.41 11.80
CA VAL A 537 25.22 -25.73 11.30
C VAL A 537 25.73 -26.61 12.47
N GLU A 538 26.45 -26.03 13.43
CA GLU A 538 26.84 -26.70 14.68
C GLU A 538 25.60 -27.24 15.44
N LEU A 539 24.59 -26.38 15.66
CA LEU A 539 23.35 -26.78 16.32
C LEU A 539 22.58 -27.86 15.52
N GLU A 540 22.57 -27.78 14.19
CA GLU A 540 21.99 -28.82 13.32
C GLU A 540 22.73 -30.17 13.42
N ALA A 541 24.05 -30.15 13.60
CA ALA A 541 24.86 -31.35 13.84
C ALA A 541 24.60 -31.95 15.24
N GLU A 542 24.54 -31.11 16.28
CA GLU A 542 24.15 -31.52 17.64
C GLU A 542 22.73 -32.11 17.68
N ALA A 543 21.79 -31.53 16.94
CA ALA A 543 20.42 -32.05 16.81
C ALA A 543 20.37 -33.38 16.05
N PHE A 544 21.21 -33.55 15.01
CA PHE A 544 21.32 -34.82 14.30
C PHE A 544 21.95 -35.92 15.16
N GLU A 545 22.94 -35.61 16.00
CA GLU A 545 23.55 -36.61 16.89
C GLU A 545 22.58 -37.02 18.01
N ARG A 546 21.86 -36.07 18.62
CA ARG A 546 20.76 -36.38 19.56
C ARG A 546 19.73 -37.32 18.93
N TYR A 547 19.25 -36.97 17.73
CA TYR A 547 18.35 -37.82 16.96
C TYR A 547 18.94 -39.21 16.65
N ARG A 548 20.23 -39.32 16.33
CA ARG A 548 20.91 -40.60 16.09
C ARG A 548 20.92 -41.48 17.35
N MET A 549 21.18 -40.91 18.52
CA MET A 549 21.11 -41.61 19.80
C MET A 549 19.68 -42.01 20.17
N GLU A 550 18.70 -41.14 19.92
CA GLU A 550 17.26 -41.41 20.13
C GLU A 550 16.77 -42.56 19.26
N VAL A 551 17.09 -42.57 17.95
CA VAL A 551 16.77 -43.68 17.03
C VAL A 551 17.47 -44.98 17.46
N ALA A 552 18.71 -44.91 17.93
CA ALA A 552 19.42 -46.10 18.43
C ALA A 552 18.77 -46.65 19.72
N LYS A 553 18.27 -45.79 20.61
CA LYS A 553 17.48 -46.18 21.80
C LYS A 553 16.12 -46.76 21.40
N TYR A 554 15.44 -46.12 20.45
CA TYR A 554 14.15 -46.54 19.90
C TYR A 554 14.20 -47.96 19.30
N ASN A 555 15.17 -48.20 18.42
CA ASN A 555 15.33 -49.50 17.76
C ASN A 555 15.64 -50.62 18.77
N LYS A 556 16.46 -50.34 19.80
CA LYS A 556 16.73 -51.28 20.89
C LYS A 556 15.45 -51.63 21.67
N LEU A 557 14.63 -50.63 22.02
CA LEU A 557 13.35 -50.85 22.69
C LEU A 557 12.42 -51.72 21.83
N GLN A 558 12.26 -51.42 20.53
CA GLN A 558 11.49 -52.27 19.62
C GLN A 558 11.97 -53.73 19.58
N THR A 559 13.29 -53.97 19.56
CA THR A 559 13.83 -55.35 19.57
C THR A 559 13.57 -56.10 20.88
N VAL A 560 13.52 -55.40 22.02
CA VAL A 560 13.20 -56.01 23.33
C VAL A 560 11.71 -56.30 23.44
N CYS A 561 10.83 -55.38 23.03
CA CYS A 561 9.39 -55.57 23.07
C CYS A 561 8.92 -56.73 22.17
N LYS A 562 9.53 -56.93 21.00
CA LYS A 562 9.25 -58.06 20.10
C LYS A 562 9.68 -59.43 20.66
N GLY A 563 10.47 -59.46 21.73
CA GLY A 563 10.98 -60.68 22.37
C GLY A 563 10.13 -61.23 23.52
N LYS A 564 9.09 -60.51 23.96
CA LYS A 564 8.19 -60.96 25.03
C LYS A 564 6.77 -61.15 24.50
N LYS A 565 6.12 -62.25 24.88
CA LYS A 565 4.64 -62.34 24.82
C LYS A 565 4.07 -61.25 25.72
N GLN A 566 2.98 -60.62 25.29
CA GLN A 566 2.34 -59.53 26.01
C GLN A 566 1.90 -59.94 27.41
N ASP A 567 2.17 -59.06 28.36
CA ASP A 567 1.44 -58.91 29.61
C ASP A 567 0.87 -57.49 29.56
N ASP A 568 -0.46 -57.34 29.65
CA ASP A 568 -1.19 -56.30 28.92
C ASP A 568 -1.32 -54.97 29.70
N SER A 569 -0.29 -54.64 30.48
CA SER A 569 -0.26 -53.51 31.42
C SER A 569 0.42 -52.26 30.84
N GLN A 570 -0.37 -51.47 30.12
CA GLN A 570 -0.17 -50.01 29.90
C GLN A 570 1.25 -49.55 29.52
N GLN A 571 1.85 -50.14 28.49
CA GLN A 571 2.99 -49.51 27.80
C GLN A 571 2.49 -48.88 26.48
N GLU A 572 2.45 -47.55 26.44
CA GLU A 572 2.16 -46.83 25.19
C GLU A 572 3.15 -47.26 24.09
N PRO A 573 2.68 -47.47 22.85
CA PRO A 573 3.57 -47.85 21.75
C PRO A 573 4.57 -46.72 21.51
N ALA A 574 5.85 -47.02 21.70
CA ALA A 574 6.91 -46.02 21.59
C ALA A 574 6.81 -45.25 20.26
N THR A 575 6.69 -43.93 20.36
CA THR A 575 6.67 -43.01 19.22
C THR A 575 8.06 -42.94 18.59
N ALA A 576 8.11 -42.99 17.26
CA ALA A 576 9.38 -42.79 16.55
C ALA A 576 9.88 -41.34 16.82
N PRO A 577 11.16 -41.15 17.17
CA PRO A 577 11.69 -39.81 17.41
C PRO A 577 11.62 -38.96 16.12
N THR A 578 11.43 -37.66 16.28
CA THR A 578 11.42 -36.69 15.17
C THR A 578 12.69 -35.85 15.23
N ARG A 579 13.41 -35.75 14.11
CA ARG A 579 14.65 -34.97 14.05
C ARG A 579 14.33 -33.48 14.15
N GLN A 580 14.76 -32.86 15.26
CA GLN A 580 14.86 -31.41 15.37
C GLN A 580 15.81 -30.87 14.27
N ARG A 581 15.37 -29.84 13.55
CA ARG A 581 16.15 -29.13 12.53
C ARG A 581 15.97 -27.63 12.66
N TYR A 582 16.97 -26.91 12.19
CA TYR A 582 16.99 -25.46 12.07
C TYR A 582 17.32 -25.01 10.64
N LEU A 583 18.03 -25.85 9.89
CA LEU A 583 18.60 -25.50 8.58
C LEU A 583 18.20 -26.51 7.50
N THR A 584 17.85 -25.98 6.33
CA THR A 584 17.65 -26.74 5.09
C THR A 584 18.50 -26.16 3.96
N LYS A 585 18.98 -27.05 3.08
CA LYS A 585 19.70 -26.73 1.84
C LYS A 585 19.15 -27.66 0.76
N ASP A 586 18.87 -27.12 -0.43
CA ASP A 586 18.53 -27.87 -1.66
C ASP A 586 17.42 -28.93 -1.56
N SER A 587 16.44 -28.71 -0.68
CA SER A 587 15.23 -29.53 -0.56
C SER A 587 14.11 -29.08 -1.50
N THR A 588 13.33 -30.03 -2.05
CA THR A 588 12.09 -29.70 -2.80
C THR A 588 11.07 -29.00 -1.91
N LEU A 589 10.16 -28.21 -2.48
CA LEU A 589 9.16 -27.45 -1.71
C LEU A 589 8.31 -28.37 -0.80
N GLU A 590 7.87 -29.51 -1.32
CA GLU A 590 7.11 -30.52 -0.58
C GLU A 590 7.92 -31.10 0.60
N THR A 591 9.23 -31.33 0.39
CA THR A 591 10.16 -31.80 1.43
C THR A 591 10.38 -30.73 2.50
N LEU A 592 10.53 -29.47 2.09
CA LEU A 592 10.70 -28.31 2.97
C LEU A 592 9.45 -28.10 3.84
N GLN A 593 8.26 -28.15 3.24
CA GLN A 593 6.97 -28.10 3.93
C GLN A 593 6.84 -29.23 4.98
N ARG A 594 7.18 -30.49 4.62
CA ARG A 594 7.15 -31.62 5.56
C ARG A 594 8.14 -31.46 6.72
N ILE A 595 9.38 -31.05 6.44
CA ILE A 595 10.39 -30.79 7.48
C ILE A 595 9.93 -29.65 8.40
N HIS A 596 9.14 -28.71 7.89
CA HIS A 596 8.56 -27.64 8.70
C HIS A 596 7.38 -28.10 9.57
N SER A 597 6.52 -29.02 9.12
CA SER A 597 5.54 -29.65 10.03
C SER A 597 6.22 -30.52 11.10
N GLU A 598 7.38 -31.10 10.80
CA GLU A 598 8.25 -31.77 11.79
C GLU A 598 8.96 -30.77 12.73
N ASN A 599 9.01 -29.48 12.38
CA ASN A 599 9.69 -28.40 13.10
C ASN A 599 8.85 -27.11 13.09
N PRO A 600 7.69 -27.08 13.78
CA PRO A 600 6.66 -26.06 13.58
C PRO A 600 7.05 -24.65 14.02
N ARG A 601 8.12 -24.49 14.83
CA ARG A 601 8.64 -23.17 15.23
C ARG A 601 9.18 -22.37 14.04
N GLY A 602 9.84 -23.01 13.08
CA GLY A 602 10.45 -22.31 11.94
C GLY A 602 11.71 -22.97 11.40
N LEU A 603 12.08 -22.59 10.18
CA LEU A 603 13.27 -23.09 9.48
C LEU A 603 13.99 -21.96 8.74
N LEU A 604 15.31 -22.10 8.61
CA LEU A 604 16.08 -21.38 7.61
C LEU A 604 16.25 -22.26 6.36
N TYR A 605 15.90 -21.72 5.20
CA TYR A 605 16.38 -22.21 3.91
C TYR A 605 17.60 -21.37 3.50
N TYR A 606 18.76 -22.00 3.39
CA TYR A 606 20.02 -21.33 3.03
C TYR A 606 20.56 -21.83 1.70
N ARG A 607 20.92 -20.90 0.79
CA ARG A 607 21.62 -21.22 -0.45
C ARG A 607 22.59 -20.11 -0.85
N ASP A 608 23.88 -20.41 -0.78
CA ASP A 608 25.03 -19.52 -1.09
C ASP A 608 24.86 -18.76 -2.43
N GLU A 609 24.36 -19.44 -3.46
CA GLU A 609 23.98 -18.86 -4.76
C GLU A 609 22.47 -19.10 -5.02
N LEU A 610 21.65 -18.09 -4.71
CA LEU A 610 20.19 -18.10 -4.83
C LEU A 610 19.69 -18.25 -6.26
N ALA A 611 20.53 -17.99 -7.26
CA ALA A 611 20.21 -18.28 -8.66
C ALA A 611 19.82 -19.75 -8.90
N GLY A 612 20.29 -20.67 -8.06
CA GLY A 612 19.84 -22.06 -8.08
C GLY A 612 18.39 -22.25 -7.62
N LEU A 613 17.95 -21.52 -6.58
CA LEU A 613 16.58 -21.58 -6.05
C LEU A 613 15.56 -21.13 -7.12
N PHE A 614 15.79 -19.95 -7.72
CA PHE A 614 14.91 -19.39 -8.75
C PHE A 614 14.80 -20.33 -9.97
N LYS A 615 15.91 -20.96 -10.39
CA LYS A 615 15.93 -21.90 -11.53
C LYS A 615 15.25 -23.25 -11.25
N THR A 616 15.11 -23.66 -9.99
CA THR A 616 14.45 -24.93 -9.63
C THR A 616 12.92 -24.85 -9.52
N ARG A 617 12.32 -23.65 -9.52
CA ARG A 617 10.85 -23.47 -9.48
C ARG A 617 10.19 -24.13 -10.69
N ASN A 618 9.11 -24.87 -10.45
CA ASN A 618 8.26 -25.53 -11.47
C ASN A 618 8.98 -26.58 -12.36
N GLN A 619 10.26 -26.88 -12.09
CA GLN A 619 11.09 -27.76 -12.92
C GLN A 619 10.54 -29.19 -13.01
N TYR A 620 9.96 -29.70 -11.91
CA TYR A 620 9.42 -31.07 -11.81
C TYR A 620 8.08 -31.28 -12.52
N ARG A 621 7.45 -30.21 -13.06
CA ARG A 621 6.17 -30.29 -13.79
C ARG A 621 6.26 -29.64 -15.19
N GLY A 622 7.45 -29.61 -15.78
CA GLY A 622 7.66 -29.07 -17.12
C GLY A 622 7.32 -27.58 -17.25
N GLY A 623 7.48 -26.81 -16.17
CA GLY A 623 7.09 -25.39 -16.10
C GLY A 623 5.66 -25.15 -15.60
N LEU A 624 4.77 -26.16 -15.65
CA LEU A 624 3.37 -26.08 -15.19
C LEU A 624 3.22 -26.40 -13.68
N GLY A 625 4.16 -25.90 -12.87
CA GLY A 625 4.13 -26.02 -11.41
C GLY A 625 3.39 -24.86 -10.74
N ALA A 626 2.98 -25.08 -9.48
CA ALA A 626 2.47 -24.05 -8.59
C ALA A 626 3.48 -23.73 -7.46
N ASP A 627 4.74 -24.15 -7.65
CA ASP A 627 5.77 -24.11 -6.61
C ASP A 627 6.09 -22.66 -6.23
N GLU A 628 6.10 -21.77 -7.23
CA GLU A 628 6.33 -20.35 -7.02
C GLU A 628 5.19 -19.68 -6.22
N GLU A 629 3.93 -19.92 -6.59
CA GLU A 629 2.77 -19.33 -5.87
C GLU A 629 2.74 -19.76 -4.40
N GLN A 630 2.98 -21.05 -4.14
CA GLN A 630 3.10 -21.58 -2.78
C GLN A 630 4.32 -21.01 -2.03
N GLU A 631 5.44 -20.76 -2.71
CA GLU A 631 6.59 -20.10 -2.10
C GLU A 631 6.26 -18.66 -1.71
N LEU A 632 5.59 -17.92 -2.60
CA LEU A 632 5.20 -16.52 -2.44
C LEU A 632 4.13 -16.30 -1.36
N ASP A 633 3.40 -17.35 -0.96
CA ASP A 633 2.46 -17.35 0.16
C ASP A 633 3.12 -17.67 1.52
N GLN A 634 4.16 -18.52 1.54
CA GLN A 634 4.99 -18.73 2.75
C GLN A 634 5.65 -17.43 3.26
N PHE A 635 5.80 -16.41 2.41
CA PHE A 635 6.19 -15.05 2.81
C PHE A 635 5.22 -14.42 3.82
N ASN A 636 3.92 -14.74 3.73
CA ASN A 636 2.86 -14.23 4.60
C ASN A 636 2.73 -15.05 5.90
N GLY A 637 3.45 -16.17 6.03
CA GLY A 637 3.31 -17.11 7.15
C GLY A 637 2.03 -17.95 7.11
N SER A 638 1.38 -18.04 5.94
CA SER A 638 0.14 -18.78 5.70
C SER A 638 0.23 -20.26 6.09
N ALA A 639 -0.91 -20.89 6.36
CA ALA A 639 -0.97 -22.29 6.76
C ALA A 639 -0.51 -23.23 5.63
N ILE A 640 0.29 -24.23 5.98
CA ILE A 640 0.69 -25.31 5.06
C ILE A 640 -0.26 -26.48 5.33
N ILE A 641 -1.20 -26.71 4.41
CA ILE A 641 -2.19 -27.80 4.50
C ILE A 641 -2.18 -28.57 3.19
N TYR A 642 -1.92 -29.87 3.24
CA TYR A 642 -2.14 -30.78 2.12
C TYR A 642 -2.37 -32.22 2.59
N ASP A 643 -3.23 -32.93 1.85
CA ASP A 643 -3.45 -34.36 2.03
C ASP A 643 -2.98 -35.12 0.79
N ARG A 644 -2.22 -36.19 1.02
CA ARG A 644 -1.81 -37.17 0.00
C ARG A 644 -2.04 -38.58 0.51
N SER A 645 -2.11 -39.53 -0.42
CA SER A 645 -2.38 -40.95 -0.14
C SER A 645 -1.39 -41.61 0.83
N ASP A 646 -0.18 -41.05 0.99
CA ASP A 646 0.83 -41.51 1.94
C ASP A 646 0.89 -40.67 3.23
N LYS A 647 0.55 -39.36 3.18
CA LYS A 647 0.69 -38.41 4.30
C LYS A 647 -0.31 -37.25 4.24
N SER A 648 -0.88 -36.92 5.40
CA SER A 648 -1.49 -35.62 5.68
C SER A 648 -0.48 -34.69 6.35
N VAL A 649 -0.51 -33.40 6.01
CA VAL A 649 0.27 -32.33 6.65
C VAL A 649 -0.66 -31.15 6.92
N CYS A 650 -0.72 -30.73 8.18
CA CYS A 650 -1.42 -29.51 8.61
C CYS A 650 -0.53 -28.72 9.58
N LEU A 651 -0.14 -27.52 9.18
CA LEU A 651 0.65 -26.58 9.97
C LEU A 651 -0.01 -25.18 9.91
N PRO A 652 -0.74 -24.75 10.95
CA PRO A 652 -1.59 -23.53 10.89
C PRO A 652 -0.85 -22.20 10.73
N LYS A 653 0.46 -22.14 11.01
CA LYS A 653 1.33 -20.96 10.84
C LYS A 653 2.65 -21.43 10.21
N SER A 654 3.07 -20.84 9.09
CA SER A 654 4.41 -21.10 8.54
C SER A 654 5.41 -19.99 8.89
N ALA A 655 6.68 -20.37 9.00
CA ALA A 655 7.79 -19.54 9.44
C ALA A 655 9.10 -19.95 8.72
N ILE A 656 9.11 -19.87 7.40
CA ILE A 656 10.25 -20.24 6.55
C ILE A 656 10.99 -18.99 6.09
N SER A 657 12.04 -18.64 6.84
CA SER A 657 12.98 -17.57 6.47
C SER A 657 13.99 -18.10 5.44
N ARG A 658 14.50 -17.20 4.59
CA ARG A 658 15.40 -17.51 3.47
C ARG A 658 16.62 -16.60 3.49
N THR A 659 17.81 -17.12 3.25
CA THR A 659 18.99 -16.28 3.04
C THR A 659 20.03 -16.90 2.09
N GLY A 660 20.85 -16.05 1.49
CA GLY A 660 21.85 -16.44 0.50
C GLY A 660 22.49 -15.23 -0.20
N SER A 661 23.17 -15.46 -1.31
CA SER A 661 23.72 -14.40 -2.17
C SER A 661 23.36 -14.61 -3.64
N ILE A 662 23.52 -13.57 -4.44
CA ILE A 662 23.37 -13.60 -5.91
C ILE A 662 24.36 -12.63 -6.56
N GLN A 663 24.72 -12.89 -7.82
CA GLN A 663 25.61 -12.04 -8.61
C GLN A 663 24.84 -10.97 -9.37
N TRP A 664 25.43 -9.77 -9.55
CA TRP A 664 24.80 -8.64 -10.25
C TRP A 664 24.24 -9.01 -11.62
N GLU A 665 25.05 -9.61 -12.50
CA GLU A 665 24.62 -9.99 -13.85
C GLU A 665 23.57 -11.10 -13.84
N VAL A 666 23.60 -11.99 -12.86
CA VAL A 666 22.65 -13.10 -12.73
C VAL A 666 21.30 -12.58 -12.21
N LEU A 667 21.29 -11.69 -11.22
CA LEU A 667 20.08 -11.01 -10.75
C LEU A 667 19.49 -10.12 -11.86
N ALA A 668 20.32 -9.37 -12.60
CA ALA A 668 19.86 -8.57 -13.73
C ALA A 668 19.18 -9.44 -14.80
N THR A 669 19.79 -10.58 -15.15
CA THR A 669 19.22 -11.56 -16.09
C THR A 669 17.91 -12.16 -15.58
N MET A 670 17.79 -12.41 -14.27
CA MET A 670 16.58 -12.97 -13.65
C MET A 670 15.44 -11.97 -13.49
N MET A 671 15.76 -10.68 -13.31
CA MET A 671 14.75 -9.62 -13.27
C MET A 671 14.19 -9.28 -14.66
N GLY A 672 14.83 -9.70 -15.75
CA GLY A 672 14.29 -9.64 -17.11
C GLY A 672 13.98 -8.23 -17.60
N ASP A 673 12.69 -7.93 -17.79
CA ASP A 673 12.14 -6.62 -18.16
C ASP A 673 12.03 -5.64 -16.97
N HIS A 674 12.33 -6.12 -15.76
CA HIS A 674 12.20 -5.45 -14.47
C HIS A 674 10.77 -5.15 -14.03
N ASN A 675 9.76 -5.88 -14.53
CA ASN A 675 8.37 -5.72 -14.09
C ASN A 675 7.99 -6.55 -12.85
N ASP A 676 8.73 -7.62 -12.49
CA ASP A 676 8.50 -8.46 -11.29
C ASP A 676 7.01 -8.78 -11.01
N CYS A 677 6.30 -9.26 -12.02
CA CYS A 677 4.82 -9.26 -12.07
C CYS A 677 4.10 -10.05 -10.97
N ASN A 678 4.79 -10.97 -10.28
CA ASN A 678 4.29 -11.73 -9.13
C ASN A 678 4.83 -11.20 -7.77
N GLY A 679 5.66 -10.16 -7.79
CA GLY A 679 6.38 -9.61 -6.64
C GLY A 679 7.41 -10.57 -6.05
N SER A 680 8.01 -11.44 -6.88
CA SER A 680 8.99 -12.43 -6.45
C SER A 680 10.25 -11.77 -5.90
N PHE A 681 10.81 -10.81 -6.64
CA PHE A 681 12.04 -10.11 -6.23
C PHE A 681 11.74 -9.05 -5.16
N ALA A 682 10.58 -8.39 -5.22
CA ALA A 682 10.11 -7.43 -4.22
C ALA A 682 9.96 -8.01 -2.80
N ARG A 683 9.88 -9.33 -2.65
CA ARG A 683 9.87 -10.02 -1.34
C ARG A 683 11.26 -10.25 -0.73
N TRP A 684 12.37 -9.92 -1.40
CA TRP A 684 13.73 -10.12 -0.87
C TRP A 684 14.36 -8.82 -0.40
N LEU A 685 14.78 -8.75 0.85
CA LEU A 685 15.67 -7.69 1.36
C LEU A 685 17.07 -7.86 0.75
N PHE A 686 17.32 -7.19 -0.38
CA PHE A 686 18.61 -7.19 -1.05
C PHE A 686 19.60 -6.24 -0.36
N CYS A 687 20.84 -6.68 -0.16
CA CYS A 687 21.96 -5.83 0.27
C CYS A 687 23.02 -5.75 -0.83
N ALA A 688 23.16 -4.57 -1.42
CA ALA A 688 24.10 -4.24 -2.50
C ALA A 688 25.28 -3.36 -1.98
N ALA A 689 25.63 -3.51 -0.71
CA ALA A 689 26.66 -2.71 -0.03
C ALA A 689 28.05 -2.83 -0.71
N LYS A 690 28.81 -1.73 -0.71
CA LYS A 690 30.17 -1.67 -1.26
C LYS A 690 31.15 -2.35 -0.29
N SER A 691 31.64 -3.54 -0.64
CA SER A 691 32.74 -4.19 0.08
C SER A 691 34.02 -3.33 0.00
N PRO A 692 34.86 -3.29 1.06
CA PRO A 692 36.18 -2.65 1.01
C PRO A 692 37.13 -3.42 0.07
N LYS A 693 38.30 -2.82 -0.21
CA LYS A 693 39.38 -3.54 -0.92
C LYS A 693 39.81 -4.75 -0.07
N ARG A 694 39.87 -5.93 -0.67
CA ARG A 694 40.20 -7.23 -0.03
C ARG A 694 41.67 -7.39 0.40
N TYR A 695 42.30 -6.33 0.87
CA TYR A 695 43.69 -6.36 1.36
C TYR A 695 43.72 -6.99 2.75
N LEU A 696 44.46 -8.10 2.90
CA LEU A 696 44.67 -8.76 4.18
C LEU A 696 45.93 -8.18 4.84
N ARG A 697 45.80 -7.66 6.07
CA ARG A 697 46.91 -7.07 6.81
C ARG A 697 47.54 -8.10 7.76
N LEU A 698 48.37 -8.98 7.20
CA LEU A 698 48.99 -10.08 7.94
C LEU A 698 50.12 -9.64 8.92
N VAL A 699 50.43 -8.35 9.01
CA VAL A 699 51.56 -7.81 9.80
C VAL A 699 51.16 -6.52 10.51
N GLY A 700 51.48 -6.42 11.80
CA GLY A 700 51.23 -5.24 12.62
C GLY A 700 49.78 -5.04 13.04
N GLU A 701 48.89 -5.96 12.70
CA GLU A 701 47.74 -6.26 13.56
C GLU A 701 48.26 -7.06 14.76
N SER A 702 47.65 -6.86 15.93
CA SER A 702 47.90 -7.75 17.07
C SER A 702 47.51 -9.18 16.69
N THR A 703 48.06 -10.19 17.36
CA THR A 703 47.61 -11.59 17.24
C THR A 703 46.24 -11.74 17.90
N ALA A 704 45.22 -11.13 17.29
CA ALA A 704 43.86 -11.14 17.76
C ALA A 704 43.37 -12.60 17.75
N PRO A 705 42.79 -13.10 18.87
CA PRO A 705 42.05 -14.36 18.84
C PRO A 705 40.84 -14.23 17.90
N ASP A 706 40.09 -15.32 17.70
CA ASP A 706 38.73 -15.21 17.17
C ASP A 706 38.00 -14.08 17.92
N THR A 707 37.40 -13.17 17.15
CA THR A 707 36.51 -12.10 17.63
C THR A 707 35.44 -12.57 18.63
N GLY A 708 35.16 -13.88 18.68
CA GLY A 708 34.16 -14.47 19.56
C GLY A 708 32.75 -14.38 18.97
N ILE A 709 32.61 -13.84 17.75
CA ILE A 709 31.34 -13.70 17.04
C ILE A 709 30.65 -15.06 16.90
N SER A 710 31.40 -16.13 16.61
CA SER A 710 30.90 -17.50 16.48
C SER A 710 30.19 -17.97 17.76
N GLN A 711 30.82 -17.75 18.91
CA GLN A 711 30.27 -18.09 20.23
C GLN A 711 29.08 -17.19 20.58
N ALA A 712 29.16 -15.89 20.31
CA ALA A 712 28.07 -14.93 20.57
C ALA A 712 26.82 -15.27 19.73
N LEU A 713 27.00 -15.60 18.45
CA LEU A 713 25.94 -16.05 17.54
C LEU A 713 25.33 -17.38 18.00
N ARG A 714 26.15 -18.38 18.38
CA ARG A 714 25.64 -19.66 18.90
C ARG A 714 24.76 -19.44 20.14
N GLN A 715 25.19 -18.58 21.07
CA GLN A 715 24.40 -18.24 22.26
C GLN A 715 23.11 -17.47 21.90
N LEU A 716 23.17 -16.53 20.94
CA LEU A 716 21.99 -15.84 20.43
C LEU A 716 20.98 -16.82 19.80
N TYR A 717 21.43 -17.75 18.95
CA TYR A 717 20.57 -18.75 18.30
C TYR A 717 19.98 -19.78 19.26
N ILE A 718 20.65 -20.06 20.37
CA ILE A 718 20.09 -20.85 21.47
C ILE A 718 18.99 -20.03 22.17
N LYS A 719 19.29 -18.81 22.65
CA LYS A 719 18.32 -17.97 23.38
C LYS A 719 17.08 -17.62 22.54
N LEU A 720 17.24 -17.22 21.28
CA LEU A 720 16.12 -16.94 20.36
C LEU A 720 15.19 -18.15 20.16
N GLY A 721 15.72 -19.37 20.31
CA GLY A 721 14.94 -20.61 20.29
C GLY A 721 14.04 -20.83 21.50
N HIS A 722 14.24 -20.09 22.59
CA HIS A 722 13.50 -20.19 23.85
C HIS A 722 12.58 -18.98 24.10
N VAL A 723 12.52 -18.01 23.18
CA VAL A 723 11.53 -16.91 23.23
C VAL A 723 10.11 -17.51 23.22
N PRO A 724 9.21 -17.12 24.16
CA PRO A 724 7.87 -17.70 24.26
C PRO A 724 7.02 -17.39 23.03
N GLU A 725 5.97 -18.20 22.79
CA GLU A 725 4.98 -17.89 21.77
C GLU A 725 4.03 -16.79 22.26
N GLN A 726 4.07 -15.62 21.60
CA GLN A 726 3.18 -14.50 21.91
C GLN A 726 3.00 -13.52 20.74
N ASP A 727 1.90 -12.78 20.79
CA ASP A 727 1.61 -11.67 19.89
C ASP A 727 2.21 -10.37 20.45
N TYR A 728 2.75 -9.54 19.55
CA TYR A 728 3.36 -8.24 19.87
C TYR A 728 2.55 -7.09 19.29
N PHE A 729 2.57 -5.94 19.96
CA PHE A 729 1.77 -4.76 19.62
C PHE A 729 2.66 -3.51 19.56
N LEU A 730 2.20 -2.49 18.84
CA LEU A 730 2.87 -1.18 18.79
C LEU A 730 2.41 -0.30 19.97
N SER A 731 3.31 0.49 20.55
CA SER A 731 2.92 1.65 21.36
C SER A 731 2.25 2.73 20.50
N THR A 732 1.57 3.71 21.10
CA THR A 732 0.97 4.84 20.37
C THR A 732 2.02 5.58 19.51
N GLU A 733 3.17 5.89 20.11
CA GLU A 733 4.38 6.43 19.46
C GLU A 733 4.82 5.58 18.25
N ALA A 734 4.95 4.27 18.43
CA ALA A 734 5.32 3.34 17.35
C ALA A 734 4.26 3.21 16.25
N ALA A 735 2.97 3.32 16.61
CA ALA A 735 1.86 3.30 15.66
C ALA A 735 1.84 4.58 14.80
N MET A 736 2.02 5.76 15.40
CA MET A 736 2.13 7.03 14.66
C MET A 736 3.33 7.04 13.71
N LEU A 737 4.51 6.61 14.18
CA LEU A 737 5.70 6.48 13.34
C LEU A 737 5.49 5.52 12.16
N PHE A 738 4.84 4.37 12.41
CA PHE A 738 4.51 3.41 11.36
C PHE A 738 3.47 3.96 10.37
N GLU A 739 2.42 4.66 10.84
CA GLU A 739 1.37 5.22 9.99
C GLU A 739 1.89 6.36 9.09
N ALA A 740 2.69 7.27 9.63
CA ALA A 740 3.36 8.32 8.84
C ALA A 740 4.30 7.73 7.77
N TRP A 741 5.04 6.68 8.13
CA TRP A 741 5.87 5.92 7.19
C TRP A 741 5.04 5.23 6.11
N GLN A 742 3.94 4.58 6.50
CA GLN A 742 3.07 3.82 5.60
C GLN A 742 2.41 4.73 4.57
N HIS A 743 1.83 5.86 4.98
CA HIS A 743 1.28 6.84 4.05
C HIS A 743 2.33 7.34 3.05
N SER A 744 3.55 7.62 3.52
CA SER A 744 4.64 8.09 2.63
C SER A 744 5.16 7.00 1.68
N LEU A 745 5.09 5.72 2.07
CA LEU A 745 5.33 4.60 1.15
C LEU A 745 4.23 4.47 0.10
N VAL A 746 2.96 4.70 0.47
CA VAL A 746 1.82 4.70 -0.47
C VAL A 746 1.92 5.86 -1.46
N ASP A 747 2.20 7.08 -1.02
CA ASP A 747 2.39 8.24 -1.90
C ASP A 747 3.56 8.01 -2.87
N ALA A 748 4.68 7.48 -2.36
CA ALA A 748 5.82 7.13 -3.20
C ALA A 748 5.50 5.97 -4.18
N GLN A 749 4.64 5.02 -3.79
CA GLN A 749 4.15 3.95 -4.67
C GLN A 749 3.24 4.49 -5.79
N VAL A 750 2.37 5.47 -5.48
CA VAL A 750 1.51 6.12 -6.49
C VAL A 750 2.35 6.92 -7.48
N ALA A 751 3.40 7.60 -7.00
CA ALA A 751 4.34 8.36 -7.82
C ALA A 751 5.36 7.49 -8.60
N GLU A 752 5.54 6.21 -8.24
CA GLU A 752 6.56 5.35 -8.84
C GLU A 752 6.17 4.92 -10.27
N GLU A 753 6.88 5.45 -11.28
CA GLU A 753 6.71 5.07 -12.69
C GLU A 753 7.10 3.60 -12.97
N SER A 754 8.13 3.10 -12.28
CA SER A 754 8.68 1.75 -12.51
C SER A 754 7.83 0.68 -11.85
N TYR A 755 7.05 -0.08 -12.64
CA TYR A 755 6.09 -1.05 -12.10
C TYR A 755 6.73 -2.12 -11.18
N GLY A 756 7.88 -2.69 -11.55
CA GLY A 756 8.58 -3.65 -10.69
C GLY A 756 9.20 -3.04 -9.43
N LEU A 757 9.39 -1.72 -9.37
CA LEU A 757 9.75 -1.01 -8.14
C LEU A 757 8.51 -0.61 -7.34
N ARG A 758 7.37 -0.35 -8.01
CA ARG A 758 6.08 -0.07 -7.39
C ARG A 758 5.60 -1.22 -6.49
N VAL A 759 5.85 -2.47 -6.89
CA VAL A 759 5.53 -3.66 -6.06
C VAL A 759 6.43 -3.84 -4.83
N VAL A 760 7.54 -3.09 -4.71
CA VAL A 760 8.45 -3.13 -3.55
C VAL A 760 7.86 -2.40 -2.34
N TYR A 761 7.20 -1.24 -2.53
CA TYR A 761 6.75 -0.40 -1.42
C TYR A 761 5.83 -1.13 -0.41
N PRO A 762 4.81 -1.92 -0.82
CA PRO A 762 4.01 -2.72 0.13
C PRO A 762 4.79 -3.83 0.83
N LYS A 763 5.91 -4.28 0.26
CA LYS A 763 6.79 -5.30 0.90
C LYS A 763 7.75 -4.65 1.89
N ILE A 764 8.20 -3.43 1.62
CA ILE A 764 8.95 -2.61 2.59
C ILE A 764 8.04 -2.23 3.77
N GLU A 765 6.78 -1.86 3.55
CA GLU A 765 5.80 -1.64 4.63
C GLU A 765 5.68 -2.88 5.54
N ALA A 766 5.38 -4.04 4.93
CA ALA A 766 5.31 -5.31 5.63
C ALA A 766 6.61 -5.62 6.38
N TYR A 767 7.76 -5.30 5.79
CA TYR A 767 9.07 -5.49 6.41
C TYR A 767 9.35 -4.52 7.55
N THR A 768 8.91 -3.26 7.54
CA THR A 768 9.13 -2.34 8.67
C THR A 768 8.56 -2.89 9.97
N ALA A 769 7.34 -3.44 9.94
CA ALA A 769 6.75 -4.10 11.11
C ALA A 769 7.56 -5.33 11.55
N ARG A 770 8.01 -6.18 10.60
CA ARG A 770 8.85 -7.36 10.89
C ARG A 770 10.22 -6.97 11.45
N LEU A 771 10.82 -5.91 10.95
CA LEU A 771 12.13 -5.39 11.38
C LEU A 771 12.02 -4.75 12.78
N ALA A 772 10.92 -4.06 13.08
CA ALA A 772 10.65 -3.55 14.43
C ALA A 772 10.54 -4.70 15.44
N LEU A 773 9.77 -5.76 15.11
CA LEU A 773 9.66 -6.97 15.92
C LEU A 773 11.01 -7.69 16.07
N TRP A 774 11.81 -7.76 15.01
CA TRP A 774 13.13 -8.39 15.00
C TRP A 774 14.11 -7.65 15.91
N LEU A 775 14.21 -6.32 15.75
CA LEU A 775 15.08 -5.45 16.55
C LEU A 775 14.67 -5.48 18.04
N HIS A 776 13.36 -5.52 18.31
CA HIS A 776 12.82 -5.63 19.66
C HIS A 776 13.24 -6.92 20.36
N ILE A 777 13.01 -8.08 19.72
CA ILE A 777 13.33 -9.39 20.29
C ILE A 777 14.84 -9.61 20.39
N VAL A 778 15.60 -9.31 19.33
CA VAL A 778 17.05 -9.58 19.29
C VAL A 778 17.79 -8.73 20.32
N ASN A 779 17.46 -7.44 20.47
CA ASN A 779 18.14 -6.58 21.44
C ASN A 779 17.79 -6.94 22.89
N ALA A 780 16.53 -7.29 23.19
CA ALA A 780 16.17 -7.83 24.50
C ALA A 780 16.96 -9.11 24.83
N VAL A 781 17.03 -10.05 23.89
CA VAL A 781 17.75 -11.33 24.06
C VAL A 781 19.27 -11.14 24.17
N LEU A 782 19.85 -10.14 23.51
CA LEU A 782 21.25 -9.74 23.67
C LEU A 782 21.52 -9.16 25.06
N ARG A 783 20.63 -8.30 25.58
CA ARG A 783 20.62 -7.85 26.99
C ARG A 783 20.25 -8.96 28.00
N SER A 784 19.88 -10.15 27.51
CA SER A 784 19.40 -11.29 28.31
C SER A 784 18.09 -11.04 29.07
N GLU A 785 17.28 -10.12 28.56
CA GLU A 785 15.93 -9.80 29.02
C GLU A 785 14.87 -10.63 28.29
N THR A 786 13.69 -10.75 28.89
CA THR A 786 12.49 -11.23 28.19
C THR A 786 11.86 -10.09 27.36
N PRO A 787 11.61 -10.27 26.06
CA PRO A 787 11.03 -9.21 25.23
C PRO A 787 9.56 -8.94 25.60
N SER A 788 9.29 -7.70 26.04
CA SER A 788 7.94 -7.17 26.30
C SER A 788 7.02 -7.32 25.08
N GLN A 789 5.71 -7.47 25.29
CA GLN A 789 4.72 -7.52 24.19
C GLN A 789 4.55 -6.18 23.47
N VAL A 790 5.03 -5.06 24.03
CA VAL A 790 4.89 -3.72 23.41
C VAL A 790 6.22 -3.28 22.78
N ILE A 791 6.18 -2.93 21.49
CA ILE A 791 7.27 -2.32 20.73
C ILE A 791 7.18 -0.79 20.85
N CYS A 792 8.24 -0.14 21.31
CA CYS A 792 8.31 1.33 21.47
C CYS A 792 8.74 2.05 20.18
N GLY A 793 8.50 3.36 20.08
CA GLY A 793 8.74 4.13 18.86
C GLY A 793 10.22 4.30 18.53
N ASN A 794 11.13 4.45 19.49
CA ASN A 794 12.57 4.35 19.22
C ASN A 794 13.00 3.00 18.58
N THR A 795 12.23 1.91 18.75
CA THR A 795 12.46 0.65 18.01
C THR A 795 11.82 0.67 16.63
N MET A 796 10.64 1.29 16.48
CA MET A 796 10.02 1.51 15.17
C MET A 796 10.85 2.46 14.29
N GLU A 797 11.44 3.51 14.85
CA GLU A 797 12.34 4.45 14.18
C GLU A 797 13.53 3.72 13.56
N LYS A 798 14.24 2.89 14.33
CA LYS A 798 15.33 2.04 13.83
C LYS A 798 14.86 1.07 12.73
N ALA A 799 13.62 0.60 12.80
CA ALA A 799 13.03 -0.24 11.77
C ALA A 799 12.69 0.53 10.49
N ILE A 800 12.29 1.81 10.60
CA ILE A 800 12.08 2.73 9.48
C ILE A 800 13.42 3.09 8.84
N GLU A 801 14.45 3.45 9.63
CA GLU A 801 15.83 3.65 9.16
C GLU A 801 16.32 2.46 8.31
N LEU A 802 16.13 1.23 8.84
CA LEU A 802 16.56 -0.01 8.19
C LEU A 802 15.70 -0.39 6.97
N ALA A 803 14.38 -0.13 7.02
CA ALA A 803 13.48 -0.36 5.89
C ALA A 803 13.76 0.64 4.74
N ALA A 804 14.06 1.90 5.06
CA ALA A 804 14.48 2.91 4.10
C ALA A 804 15.81 2.54 3.42
N TYR A 805 16.77 1.99 4.17
CA TYR A 805 17.98 1.40 3.59
C TYR A 805 17.66 0.32 2.56
N PHE A 806 16.85 -0.70 2.91
CA PHE A 806 16.53 -1.78 1.97
C PHE A 806 15.72 -1.31 0.76
N LEU A 807 14.79 -0.36 0.92
CA LEU A 807 14.12 0.31 -0.20
C LEU A 807 15.16 0.99 -1.12
N TRP A 808 16.15 1.68 -0.56
CA TRP A 808 17.23 2.30 -1.35
C TRP A 808 18.14 1.27 -2.03
N GLN A 809 18.36 0.09 -1.44
CA GLN A 809 19.03 -1.03 -2.12
C GLN A 809 18.22 -1.51 -3.34
N HIS A 810 16.90 -1.69 -3.22
CA HIS A 810 16.04 -2.00 -4.38
C HIS A 810 16.13 -0.92 -5.46
N LYS A 811 15.99 0.37 -5.12
CA LYS A 811 16.12 1.48 -6.09
C LYS A 811 17.47 1.43 -6.82
N SER A 812 18.55 1.19 -6.07
CA SER A 812 19.91 1.06 -6.61
C SER A 812 20.09 -0.16 -7.51
N ILE A 813 19.38 -1.26 -7.26
CA ILE A 813 19.42 -2.48 -8.08
C ILE A 813 18.63 -2.29 -9.38
N HIS A 814 17.37 -1.82 -9.32
CA HIS A 814 16.58 -1.54 -10.52
C HIS A 814 17.28 -0.51 -11.43
N ALA A 815 17.84 0.55 -10.85
CA ALA A 815 18.56 1.58 -11.60
C ALA A 815 19.85 1.08 -12.26
N GLN A 816 20.56 0.12 -11.65
CA GLN A 816 21.75 -0.49 -12.27
C GLN A 816 21.37 -1.50 -13.35
N ASN A 817 20.36 -2.34 -13.09
CA ASN A 817 20.00 -3.47 -13.95
C ASN A 817 19.23 -3.04 -15.22
N SER A 818 18.41 -1.98 -15.17
CA SER A 818 17.66 -1.50 -16.35
C SER A 818 18.57 -1.26 -17.56
N PRO A 819 18.32 -1.88 -18.73
CA PRO A 819 19.16 -1.67 -19.91
C PRO A 819 18.95 -0.31 -20.59
N GLU A 820 17.73 0.26 -20.54
CA GLU A 820 17.36 1.39 -21.42
C GLU A 820 16.71 2.62 -20.73
N SER A 821 16.07 2.49 -19.56
CA SER A 821 15.14 3.52 -19.06
C SER A 821 15.69 4.54 -18.07
N GLY A 822 15.39 5.82 -18.32
CA GLY A 822 15.28 6.87 -17.29
C GLY A 822 16.54 7.68 -16.95
N LEU A 823 16.32 8.98 -16.70
CA LEU A 823 17.36 9.93 -16.28
C LEU A 823 18.08 9.49 -14.98
N MET A 824 17.33 8.87 -14.05
CA MET A 824 17.84 8.40 -12.75
C MET A 824 18.74 7.15 -12.89
N SER A 825 18.44 6.23 -13.81
CA SER A 825 19.31 5.08 -14.11
C SER A 825 20.64 5.55 -14.71
N TRP A 826 20.57 6.49 -15.67
CA TRP A 826 21.75 7.11 -16.25
C TRP A 826 22.53 7.89 -15.19
N GLY A 827 21.85 8.58 -14.27
CA GLY A 827 22.46 9.25 -13.12
C GLY A 827 23.24 8.31 -12.21
N LEU A 828 22.62 7.24 -11.71
CA LEU A 828 23.29 6.26 -10.83
C LEU A 828 24.47 5.55 -11.54
N LYS A 829 24.39 5.33 -12.85
CA LYS A 829 25.51 4.81 -13.65
C LYS A 829 26.65 5.82 -13.82
N ILE A 830 26.35 7.12 -13.97
CA ILE A 830 27.34 8.20 -13.96
C ILE A 830 28.01 8.29 -12.58
N GLN A 831 27.22 8.31 -11.50
CA GLN A 831 27.69 8.37 -10.11
C GLN A 831 28.72 7.27 -9.83
N LYS A 832 28.34 6.00 -10.06
CA LYS A 832 29.20 4.83 -9.80
C LYS A 832 30.52 4.85 -10.58
N VAL A 833 30.53 5.42 -11.80
CA VAL A 833 31.76 5.54 -12.60
C VAL A 833 32.62 6.73 -12.15
N ALA A 834 32.01 7.86 -11.78
CA ALA A 834 32.73 9.03 -11.29
C ALA A 834 33.34 8.78 -9.89
N GLU A 835 32.59 8.17 -8.96
CA GLU A 835 33.09 7.71 -7.65
C GLU A 835 34.33 6.81 -7.78
N ARG A 836 34.32 5.87 -8.74
CA ARG A 836 35.43 4.94 -8.99
C ARG A 836 36.68 5.64 -9.55
N LEU A 837 36.54 6.81 -10.16
CA LEU A 837 37.61 7.52 -10.87
C LEU A 837 38.02 8.84 -10.20
N GLY A 838 37.40 9.23 -9.08
CA GLY A 838 37.57 10.55 -8.45
C GLY A 838 36.87 11.70 -9.20
N GLY A 839 36.15 11.37 -10.27
CA GLY A 839 35.54 12.29 -11.24
C GLY A 839 35.53 11.65 -12.63
N ALA A 840 34.61 12.04 -13.50
CA ALA A 840 34.53 11.47 -14.86
C ALA A 840 34.17 12.51 -15.93
N THR A 841 34.81 12.43 -17.09
CA THR A 841 34.39 13.17 -18.29
C THR A 841 33.31 12.40 -19.06
N ALA A 842 32.55 13.10 -19.89
CA ALA A 842 31.59 12.48 -20.81
C ALA A 842 32.21 11.41 -21.75
N SER A 843 33.51 11.50 -22.06
CA SER A 843 34.23 10.49 -22.85
C SER A 843 34.51 9.21 -22.05
N MET A 844 34.99 9.36 -20.81
CA MET A 844 35.21 8.24 -19.87
C MET A 844 33.90 7.51 -19.53
N LEU A 845 32.81 8.27 -19.40
CA LEU A 845 31.46 7.73 -19.22
C LEU A 845 30.98 6.99 -20.48
N LYS A 846 31.22 7.53 -21.67
CA LYS A 846 30.86 6.91 -22.95
C LYS A 846 31.56 5.57 -23.20
N SER A 847 32.82 5.41 -22.82
CA SER A 847 33.55 4.14 -22.95
C SER A 847 33.15 3.13 -21.86
N SER A 848 33.05 3.59 -20.61
CA SER A 848 32.75 2.76 -19.43
C SER A 848 31.32 2.22 -19.40
N ILE A 849 30.33 3.00 -19.83
CA ILE A 849 28.90 2.67 -19.70
C ILE A 849 28.40 2.15 -21.06
N ARG A 850 28.06 0.85 -21.14
CA ARG A 850 27.63 0.17 -22.39
C ARG A 850 26.50 0.92 -23.11
N ALA A 851 25.49 1.40 -22.37
CA ALA A 851 24.36 2.17 -22.92
C ALA A 851 24.76 3.52 -23.53
N PHE A 852 25.85 4.13 -23.05
CA PHE A 852 26.31 5.44 -23.54
C PHE A 852 27.20 5.33 -24.79
N ARG A 853 27.72 4.15 -25.13
CA ARG A 853 28.61 3.94 -26.30
C ARG A 853 28.00 4.45 -27.62
N LYS A 854 26.67 4.33 -27.77
CA LYS A 854 25.92 4.84 -28.94
C LYS A 854 25.46 6.31 -28.79
N LYS A 855 25.46 6.90 -27.59
CA LYS A 855 24.97 8.26 -27.36
C LYS A 855 25.96 9.35 -27.79
N PRO A 856 25.50 10.53 -28.24
CA PRO A 856 26.33 11.73 -28.37
C PRO A 856 26.94 12.15 -27.03
N THR A 857 28.18 12.64 -27.03
CA THR A 857 28.86 13.10 -25.80
C THR A 857 28.26 14.38 -25.22
N PHE A 858 27.46 15.15 -25.98
CA PHE A 858 26.75 16.32 -25.44
C PHE A 858 25.55 15.91 -24.56
N GLU A 859 24.82 14.84 -24.89
CA GLU A 859 23.75 14.31 -24.03
C GLU A 859 24.29 13.88 -22.68
N ILE A 860 25.45 13.22 -22.68
CA ILE A 860 26.11 12.75 -21.46
C ILE A 860 26.50 13.95 -20.57
N ARG A 861 27.01 15.05 -21.14
CA ARG A 861 27.28 16.29 -20.39
C ARG A 861 26.01 16.90 -19.81
N ARG A 862 24.93 16.99 -20.60
CA ARG A 862 23.63 17.48 -20.11
C ARG A 862 23.10 16.67 -18.92
N LEU A 863 23.31 15.35 -18.91
CA LEU A 863 22.97 14.49 -17.78
C LEU A 863 23.84 14.80 -16.55
N MET A 864 25.15 14.99 -16.73
CA MET A 864 26.08 15.39 -15.65
C MET A 864 25.70 16.75 -15.03
N GLU A 865 25.32 17.72 -15.87
CA GLU A 865 24.84 19.05 -15.45
C GLU A 865 23.51 18.94 -14.67
N MET A 866 22.55 18.14 -15.15
CA MET A 866 21.28 17.90 -14.47
C MET A 866 21.47 17.17 -13.11
N MET A 867 22.40 16.22 -13.01
CA MET A 867 22.75 15.58 -11.73
C MET A 867 23.34 16.56 -10.72
N ALA A 868 24.20 17.48 -11.17
CA ALA A 868 24.79 18.50 -10.29
C ALA A 868 23.73 19.52 -9.83
N ALA A 869 22.85 19.98 -10.74
CA ALA A 869 21.71 20.83 -10.40
C ALA A 869 20.74 20.15 -9.41
N ALA A 870 20.61 18.82 -9.46
CA ALA A 870 19.84 18.01 -8.52
C ALA A 870 20.60 17.62 -7.23
N GLY A 871 21.82 18.14 -7.00
CA GLY A 871 22.57 17.95 -5.74
C GLY A 871 23.34 16.64 -5.57
N TRP A 872 23.44 15.78 -6.60
CA TRP A 872 24.13 14.48 -6.52
C TRP A 872 25.67 14.59 -6.52
N GLY A 873 26.17 15.75 -6.96
CA GLY A 873 27.57 16.07 -7.17
C GLY A 873 27.72 17.50 -7.66
N ARG A 874 28.88 17.83 -8.22
CA ARG A 874 29.16 19.10 -8.90
C ARG A 874 29.73 18.84 -10.30
N VAL A 875 29.61 19.83 -11.18
CA VAL A 875 30.33 19.85 -12.46
C VAL A 875 31.49 20.83 -12.39
N GLU A 876 32.65 20.40 -12.84
CA GLU A 876 33.87 21.20 -12.94
C GLU A 876 34.24 21.41 -14.42
N ASN A 877 34.80 22.57 -14.74
CA ASN A 877 35.01 23.06 -16.11
C ASN A 877 33.70 23.25 -16.91
N LYS A 878 33.81 23.64 -18.19
CA LYS A 878 32.69 23.86 -19.10
C LYS A 878 32.96 23.25 -20.48
N GLY A 879 31.92 23.10 -21.30
CA GLY A 879 32.05 22.71 -22.71
C GLY A 879 32.65 21.31 -22.88
N SER A 880 33.64 21.17 -23.77
CA SER A 880 34.24 19.86 -24.09
C SER A 880 34.83 19.15 -22.87
N ASN A 881 35.39 19.91 -21.93
CA ASN A 881 36.24 19.44 -20.84
C ASN A 881 35.48 19.24 -19.51
N LEU A 882 34.14 19.34 -19.54
CA LEU A 882 33.29 19.19 -18.36
C LEU A 882 33.50 17.82 -17.68
N VAL A 883 33.84 17.88 -16.39
CA VAL A 883 34.02 16.74 -15.48
C VAL A 883 32.86 16.73 -14.49
N TYR A 884 32.29 15.56 -14.23
CA TYR A 884 31.36 15.35 -13.11
C TYR A 884 32.12 14.79 -11.92
N VAL A 885 31.98 15.43 -10.76
CA VAL A 885 32.60 15.00 -9.49
C VAL A 885 31.48 14.75 -8.48
N PRO A 886 31.34 13.52 -7.92
CA PRO A 886 30.29 13.23 -6.96
C PRO A 886 30.53 13.97 -5.63
N ASN A 887 29.46 14.17 -4.86
CA ASN A 887 29.56 14.75 -3.51
C ASN A 887 30.13 13.69 -2.55
N GLY A 888 31.44 13.77 -2.31
CA GLY A 888 32.17 12.86 -1.42
C GLY A 888 32.18 13.31 0.04
N LEU A 889 32.22 12.32 0.94
CA LEU A 889 32.77 12.48 2.29
C LEU A 889 34.21 13.04 2.21
N PRO A 890 34.69 13.77 3.23
CA PRO A 890 35.94 14.54 3.13
C PRO A 890 37.15 13.65 2.83
N LEU A 891 37.92 14.04 1.80
CA LEU A 891 39.05 13.28 1.24
C LEU A 891 40.34 13.32 2.10
N ASN A 892 40.21 13.60 3.40
CA ASN A 892 41.30 13.96 4.31
C ASN A 892 41.76 12.83 5.24
N GLU A 893 41.97 11.60 4.74
CA GLU A 893 42.68 10.59 5.55
C GLU A 893 43.46 9.49 4.81
N ILE A 894 43.28 9.32 3.48
CA ILE A 894 43.89 8.18 2.75
C ILE A 894 45.32 8.49 2.23
N ASP A 895 45.64 9.74 1.90
CA ASP A 895 46.86 10.12 1.14
C ASP A 895 48.13 10.36 2.00
N LYS A 896 48.23 9.76 3.20
CA LYS A 896 49.38 9.98 4.12
C LYS A 896 50.33 8.79 4.34
N ILE A 897 50.07 7.63 3.76
CA ILE A 897 50.89 6.42 3.99
C ILE A 897 51.82 6.08 2.81
N ASP A 898 51.43 6.37 1.56
CA ASP A 898 52.03 5.74 0.36
C ASP A 898 53.02 6.64 -0.41
N ARG A 899 53.88 7.40 0.30
CA ARG A 899 54.93 8.25 -0.32
C ARG A 899 56.37 7.75 -0.14
N ASN A 900 56.60 6.64 0.57
CA ASN A 900 57.93 6.19 0.99
C ASN A 900 58.40 4.86 0.34
N LEU A 901 57.95 4.53 -0.87
CA LEU A 901 58.51 3.43 -1.66
C LEU A 901 58.90 3.94 -3.06
N THR A 902 60.19 3.82 -3.38
CA THR A 902 60.82 4.40 -4.57
C THR A 902 60.70 3.50 -5.81
N PRO A 903 60.42 4.08 -7.00
CA PRO A 903 60.70 3.41 -8.27
C PRO A 903 62.19 3.57 -8.61
N VAL A 904 62.89 2.45 -8.81
CA VAL A 904 64.25 2.47 -9.39
C VAL A 904 64.13 2.74 -10.90
N SER A 905 65.00 3.62 -11.40
CA SER A 905 64.90 4.28 -12.70
C SER A 905 65.55 3.48 -13.86
N ILE A 906 65.78 4.19 -14.97
CA ILE A 906 66.79 3.97 -16.05
C ILE A 906 66.23 3.41 -17.38
N LEU A 907 65.86 4.30 -18.33
CA LEU A 907 66.60 4.79 -19.54
C LEU A 907 66.29 3.92 -20.79
N GLN A 908 66.39 4.33 -22.07
CA GLN A 908 66.72 5.58 -22.79
C GLN A 908 65.97 5.52 -24.17
N THR A 909 65.87 6.51 -25.07
CA THR A 909 66.76 7.58 -25.62
C THR A 909 65.92 8.83 -26.01
N GLN A 910 66.35 10.09 -25.79
CA GLN A 910 67.22 10.96 -26.64
C GLN A 910 66.69 11.19 -28.08
N SER A 911 66.74 12.37 -28.73
CA SER A 911 67.27 13.74 -28.42
C SER A 911 66.37 14.80 -29.15
N THR A 912 66.66 16.09 -29.45
CA THR A 912 67.82 17.02 -29.40
C THR A 912 67.29 18.50 -29.29
N PRO A 913 68.11 19.58 -29.12
CA PRO A 913 67.64 20.86 -28.54
C PRO A 913 67.81 22.14 -29.39
N GLY A 914 67.42 23.31 -28.82
CA GLY A 914 67.81 24.65 -29.26
C GLY A 914 67.51 25.80 -28.27
N PHE A 915 68.55 26.44 -27.73
CA PHE A 915 68.85 27.90 -27.51
C PHE A 915 67.68 28.92 -27.38
N ASP A 916 67.73 30.00 -26.56
CA ASP A 916 68.82 30.59 -25.73
C ASP A 916 68.32 31.58 -24.64
N ASN A 917 69.21 31.96 -23.69
CA ASN A 917 69.21 33.20 -22.85
C ASN A 917 67.99 33.48 -21.90
N GLU A 918 67.99 34.32 -20.84
CA GLU A 918 68.91 35.15 -20.00
C GLU A 918 68.07 35.60 -18.75
N ILE A 919 68.53 36.05 -17.56
CA ILE A 919 69.82 36.08 -16.83
C ILE A 919 69.54 36.45 -15.32
N ASP A 920 70.44 36.09 -14.38
CA ASP A 920 70.65 36.64 -13.00
C ASP A 920 69.51 36.72 -11.93
N SER A 921 69.75 36.69 -10.60
CA SER A 921 70.94 36.32 -9.78
C SER A 921 70.60 36.26 -8.27
N PHE A 922 71.53 35.74 -7.43
CA PHE A 922 71.64 35.75 -5.95
C PHE A 922 70.45 35.11 -5.14
N ASP A 923 70.67 34.07 -4.32
CA ASP A 923 71.41 34.01 -3.03
C ASP A 923 70.68 34.74 -1.88
N THR A 924 70.72 34.30 -0.61
CA THR A 924 71.36 33.14 0.06
C THR A 924 70.72 32.91 1.45
N ASN A 925 71.10 31.81 2.14
CA ASN A 925 71.19 31.72 3.62
C ASN A 925 69.84 31.71 4.41
N LEU A 926 69.72 31.17 5.64
CA LEU A 926 70.61 30.33 6.47
C LEU A 926 69.78 29.46 7.46
N SER A 927 70.41 28.43 8.04
CA SER A 927 70.28 27.95 9.44
C SER A 927 68.91 27.84 10.15
N ALA A 928 68.61 26.63 10.60
CA ALA A 928 68.11 26.39 11.97
C ALA A 928 69.31 26.41 12.96
N PRO A 929 69.17 26.33 14.31
CA PRO A 929 67.97 26.07 15.13
C PRO A 929 67.88 27.06 16.33
N LEU A 930 67.71 26.54 17.57
CA LEU A 930 67.77 27.21 18.89
C LEU A 930 66.48 27.99 19.29
N SER A 931 66.03 27.95 20.57
CA SER A 931 66.52 27.18 21.72
C SER A 931 65.52 27.07 22.88
N SER A 932 65.61 25.95 23.62
CA SER A 932 65.39 25.86 25.08
C SER A 932 63.94 26.02 25.61
N GLU A 933 63.55 25.51 26.78
CA GLU A 933 64.33 25.06 27.95
C GLU A 933 63.88 23.69 28.55
N LYS A 934 64.85 23.00 29.18
CA LYS A 934 64.84 22.30 30.50
C LYS A 934 63.58 21.49 30.92
N VAL A 935 63.73 20.18 31.22
CA VAL A 935 64.09 19.64 32.57
C VAL A 935 63.01 20.01 33.62
N THR A 936 62.30 19.07 34.26
CA THR A 936 62.88 17.97 35.08
C THR A 936 61.96 16.74 35.21
N ASN A 937 62.55 15.59 35.54
CA ASN A 937 62.18 14.57 36.56
C ASN A 937 60.84 14.69 37.34
N CYS A 938 60.19 13.63 37.85
CA CYS A 938 60.40 12.17 37.76
C CYS A 938 59.18 11.44 38.39
N TYR A 939 59.21 10.10 38.37
CA TYR A 939 58.36 9.15 39.12
C TYR A 939 56.90 9.03 38.62
N SER A 940 56.31 7.86 38.35
CA SER A 940 56.38 6.47 38.86
C SER A 940 55.26 6.12 39.85
N ASN A 941 54.65 4.96 39.59
CA ASN A 941 53.98 4.02 40.51
C ASN A 941 54.28 4.22 42.01
N PRO A 942 53.28 4.01 42.91
CA PRO A 942 52.69 2.67 43.10
C PRO A 942 51.14 2.68 43.15
N SER A 943 50.41 1.60 42.89
CA SER A 943 50.33 0.31 43.62
C SER A 943 50.02 0.46 45.12
N LEU A 944 48.89 -0.07 45.58
CA LEU A 944 48.79 -1.00 46.73
C LEU A 944 47.33 -1.36 47.06
N ARG A 945 47.14 -2.50 47.74
CA ARG A 945 45.92 -2.85 48.47
C ARG A 945 46.07 -2.44 49.93
N LEU A 946 44.99 -1.98 50.55
CA LEU A 946 44.51 -2.37 51.88
C LEU A 946 42.96 -2.37 51.77
N GLU A 947 42.18 -3.37 52.19
CA GLU A 947 42.17 -4.17 53.43
C GLU A 947 41.59 -3.41 54.65
N ASP A 948 40.25 -3.41 54.72
CA ASP A 948 39.35 -3.55 55.89
C ASP A 948 39.45 -2.58 57.09
N VAL A 949 38.55 -2.80 58.08
CA VAL A 949 38.45 -2.14 59.42
C VAL A 949 37.90 -0.68 59.36
N GLU A 950 36.91 -0.20 60.14
CA GLU A 950 36.04 -0.70 61.24
C GLU A 950 34.62 -0.06 61.05
N LEU A 951 33.46 -0.72 61.22
CA LEU A 951 32.76 -1.23 62.42
C LEU A 951 32.07 -0.14 63.29
N ARG A 952 30.80 -0.44 63.70
CA ARG A 952 29.86 0.23 64.65
C ARG A 952 28.72 0.99 63.94
N GLN A 953 27.50 0.42 63.83
CA GLN A 953 26.47 0.09 64.85
C GLN A 953 25.62 1.29 65.33
N PHE A 954 24.32 1.27 65.00
CA PHE A 954 23.22 1.57 65.94
C PHE A 954 21.88 0.96 65.46
N VAL A 955 21.57 -0.25 65.95
CA VAL A 955 20.36 -0.59 66.76
C VAL A 955 19.22 0.45 66.69
N ASN A 956 17.93 0.16 66.38
CA ASN A 956 17.05 -1.02 66.56
C ASN A 956 15.84 -0.92 65.57
N SER A 957 14.82 -1.80 65.46
CA SER A 957 14.45 -3.09 66.09
C SER A 957 13.30 -3.78 65.32
N ASN A 958 13.26 -5.12 65.33
CA ASN A 958 12.08 -6.01 65.36
C ASN A 958 11.04 -6.02 64.19
N ALA A 959 10.48 -7.17 63.77
CA ALA A 959 10.84 -8.57 64.05
C ALA A 959 10.28 -9.56 63.01
N GLN A 960 11.05 -10.64 62.80
CA GLN A 960 10.63 -12.03 62.51
C GLN A 960 9.60 -12.34 61.41
N MET A 961 10.13 -12.93 60.33
CA MET A 961 9.51 -14.05 59.60
C MET A 961 9.26 -15.25 60.54
N PRO A 962 8.39 -16.19 60.13
CA PRO A 962 8.90 -17.57 60.09
C PRO A 962 8.53 -18.34 58.80
N THR A 963 9.47 -19.16 58.34
CA THR A 963 9.26 -20.24 57.35
C THR A 963 9.53 -21.59 58.01
N ALA A 964 8.52 -22.46 58.10
CA ALA A 964 8.57 -23.84 58.62
C ALA A 964 7.31 -24.59 58.10
N THR A 965 7.37 -25.53 57.14
CA THR A 965 7.76 -26.96 57.17
C THR A 965 6.67 -27.96 57.62
N SER A 966 6.75 -29.18 57.06
CA SER A 966 6.12 -30.47 57.46
C SER A 966 4.57 -30.64 57.42
N THR A 967 4.12 -31.24 56.31
CA THR A 967 3.37 -32.53 56.19
C THR A 967 2.08 -32.86 56.98
N ASP A 968 1.29 -33.74 56.32
CA ASP A 968 0.31 -34.72 56.84
C ASP A 968 -1.20 -34.37 57.01
N LEU A 969 -1.94 -34.71 55.95
CA LEU A 969 -3.04 -35.71 55.90
C LEU A 969 -4.50 -35.41 56.33
N ILE A 970 -5.39 -36.04 55.55
CA ILE A 970 -6.80 -36.47 55.77
C ILE A 970 -7.95 -35.48 55.47
N ASP A 971 -8.92 -36.02 54.72
CA ASP A 971 -10.21 -35.43 54.32
C ASP A 971 -11.17 -35.10 55.48
N THR A 972 -12.11 -34.17 55.24
CA THR A 972 -13.54 -34.56 55.20
C THR A 972 -14.47 -33.51 54.56
N ASN A 973 -15.03 -33.88 53.40
CA ASN A 973 -16.46 -33.85 53.05
C ASN A 973 -17.40 -32.65 53.33
N CYS A 974 -18.19 -32.35 52.28
CA CYS A 974 -19.63 -32.03 52.31
C CYS A 974 -20.06 -30.65 52.90
N GLN A 975 -21.23 -30.07 52.57
CA GLN A 975 -22.29 -30.38 51.58
C GLN A 975 -22.97 -29.03 51.20
N LEU A 976 -23.81 -28.89 50.17
CA LEU A 976 -25.15 -29.50 50.05
C LEU A 976 -25.68 -29.39 48.61
N GLU A 977 -26.44 -30.40 48.19
CA GLU A 977 -27.12 -30.49 46.90
C GLU A 977 -28.52 -29.83 46.92
N ARG A 978 -29.25 -29.90 45.80
CA ARG A 978 -30.65 -30.41 45.61
C ARG A 978 -31.32 -29.73 44.41
N GLN A 979 -32.21 -30.36 43.62
CA GLN A 979 -32.80 -31.71 43.63
C GLN A 979 -33.17 -32.11 42.16
N LEU A 980 -32.87 -33.32 41.67
CA LEU A 980 -33.76 -34.51 41.50
C LEU A 980 -34.99 -34.34 40.55
N SER A 981 -35.46 -35.34 39.78
CA SER A 981 -34.92 -36.65 39.31
C SER A 981 -35.92 -37.41 38.39
N THR A 982 -35.50 -38.52 37.76
CA THR A 982 -36.28 -39.78 37.46
C THR A 982 -37.51 -39.74 36.50
N ASP A 983 -37.94 -40.79 35.77
CA ASP A 983 -37.48 -42.20 35.65
C ASP A 983 -37.95 -42.91 34.33
N GLU A 984 -37.74 -44.25 34.25
CA GLU A 984 -38.23 -45.26 33.26
C GLU A 984 -37.45 -45.36 31.92
N TRP A 985 -36.95 -46.51 31.40
CA TRP A 985 -37.33 -47.95 31.33
C TRP A 985 -38.46 -48.25 30.30
N SER A 986 -38.43 -49.28 29.42
CA SER A 986 -37.39 -50.24 28.96
C SER A 986 -37.90 -51.06 27.72
N ASN A 987 -37.07 -51.96 27.12
CA ASN A 987 -37.42 -53.11 26.23
C ASN A 987 -37.75 -52.85 24.73
N ILE A 988 -37.50 -53.73 23.73
CA ILE A 988 -36.82 -55.06 23.65
C ILE A 988 -36.34 -55.40 22.18
N GLU A 989 -35.14 -55.99 22.02
CA GLU A 989 -34.62 -57.06 21.07
C GLU A 989 -35.00 -57.16 19.55
N PHE A 990 -34.36 -57.92 18.62
CA PHE A 990 -33.13 -58.77 18.54
C PHE A 990 -32.64 -58.98 17.06
N LEU A 991 -31.40 -59.46 16.88
CA LEU A 991 -30.84 -60.34 15.80
C LEU A 991 -30.57 -59.82 14.36
N GLY A 992 -29.47 -60.31 13.74
CA GLY A 992 -29.55 -60.80 12.34
C GLY A 992 -28.44 -60.51 11.29
N ASN A 993 -27.20 -60.95 11.50
CA ASN A 993 -26.18 -61.38 10.49
C ASN A 993 -26.21 -60.94 8.99
N SER A 994 -25.03 -60.43 8.55
CA SER A 994 -24.18 -60.93 7.44
C SER A 994 -24.38 -60.58 5.95
N HIS A 995 -23.21 -60.52 5.29
CA HIS A 995 -22.84 -60.82 3.89
C HIS A 995 -23.08 -59.82 2.73
N ASP A 996 -21.92 -59.38 2.21
CA ASP A 996 -21.40 -59.54 0.84
C ASP A 996 -21.97 -58.77 -0.38
N ASP A 997 -21.04 -58.04 -0.98
CA ASP A 997 -20.56 -58.12 -2.38
C ASP A 997 -21.40 -57.71 -3.61
N ASP A 998 -20.68 -56.91 -4.40
CA ASP A 998 -20.46 -57.00 -5.86
C ASP A 998 -21.37 -56.34 -6.90
N SER A 999 -20.73 -56.17 -8.06
CA SER A 999 -21.28 -55.86 -9.38
C SER A 999 -21.84 -54.44 -9.55
N SER A 1000 -21.44 -53.62 -10.52
CA SER A 1000 -21.18 -53.85 -11.96
C SER A 1000 -22.47 -54.25 -12.71
N GLN A 1001 -22.74 -53.80 -13.95
CA GLN A 1001 -22.02 -52.90 -14.85
C GLN A 1001 -22.98 -52.47 -16.00
N PHE A 1002 -22.53 -51.55 -16.86
CA PHE A 1002 -22.91 -51.41 -18.28
C PHE A 1002 -24.38 -51.33 -18.76
N LEU A 1003 -24.63 -50.28 -19.58
CA LEU A 1003 -25.50 -50.24 -20.79
C LEU A 1003 -27.04 -50.41 -20.61
N GLY A 1004 -27.89 -49.84 -21.49
CA GLY A 1004 -27.64 -48.87 -22.57
C GLY A 1004 -28.78 -48.78 -23.60
N GLY A 1005 -29.24 -47.56 -23.92
CA GLY A 1005 -30.32 -47.29 -24.91
C GLY A 1005 -31.74 -47.65 -24.43
N ASN A 1006 -32.82 -47.35 -25.16
CA ASN A 1006 -33.03 -46.37 -26.24
C ASN A 1006 -34.56 -46.11 -26.44
N ASP A 1007 -34.92 -45.06 -27.19
CA ASP A 1007 -36.24 -44.75 -27.80
C ASP A 1007 -37.49 -44.52 -26.88
N VAL A 1008 -38.37 -43.49 -26.94
CA VAL A 1008 -38.93 -42.57 -28.00
C VAL A 1008 -40.15 -43.19 -28.73
N PRO A 1009 -41.33 -42.50 -28.95
CA PRO A 1009 -42.03 -41.40 -28.22
C PRO A 1009 -43.62 -41.39 -28.25
N THR A 1010 -44.27 -40.40 -27.59
CA THR A 1010 -45.62 -39.77 -27.93
C THR A 1010 -46.93 -40.60 -27.85
N PRO A 1011 -48.19 -40.05 -28.02
CA PRO A 1011 -48.65 -38.66 -28.29
C PRO A 1011 -49.83 -38.05 -27.44
N LEU A 1012 -50.01 -36.74 -27.65
CA LEU A 1012 -51.17 -35.79 -27.67
C LEU A 1012 -52.65 -36.33 -27.80
N PRO A 1013 -53.75 -35.56 -27.50
CA PRO A 1013 -54.08 -34.21 -28.06
C PRO A 1013 -54.73 -33.15 -27.10
N SER A 1014 -55.64 -32.28 -27.60
CA SER A 1014 -55.68 -30.81 -27.33
C SER A 1014 -57.07 -30.08 -27.24
N ASN A 1015 -57.08 -28.86 -26.66
CA ASN A 1015 -58.09 -27.75 -26.73
C ASN A 1015 -59.45 -27.94 -25.99
N GLY A 1016 -60.18 -26.89 -25.52
CA GLY A 1016 -59.90 -25.44 -25.38
C GLY A 1016 -61.18 -24.57 -25.08
N ASN A 1017 -61.02 -23.34 -24.55
CA ASN A 1017 -62.03 -22.23 -24.35
C ASN A 1017 -63.19 -22.44 -23.33
N ALA A 1018 -63.91 -21.44 -22.77
CA ALA A 1018 -63.65 -20.01 -22.41
C ALA A 1018 -64.83 -19.37 -21.58
N ALA A 1019 -64.61 -18.17 -20.99
CA ALA A 1019 -65.57 -17.09 -20.61
C ALA A 1019 -66.36 -17.01 -19.24
N GLU A 1020 -66.03 -15.96 -18.48
CA GLU A 1020 -66.85 -14.90 -17.79
C GLU A 1020 -67.91 -15.10 -16.66
N SER A 1021 -67.57 -14.55 -15.47
CA SER A 1021 -68.25 -13.48 -14.68
C SER A 1021 -69.70 -13.53 -14.15
N LEU A 1022 -69.88 -13.35 -12.82
CA LEU A 1022 -70.80 -12.37 -12.17
C LEU A 1022 -70.60 -12.22 -10.62
N SER A 1023 -71.37 -11.35 -9.95
CA SER A 1023 -71.02 -10.62 -8.69
C SER A 1023 -71.91 -10.85 -7.44
N GLY A 1024 -71.45 -10.44 -6.24
CA GLY A 1024 -72.22 -10.31 -4.98
C GLY A 1024 -71.57 -9.35 -3.94
N LEU A 1025 -72.33 -8.83 -2.95
CA LEU A 1025 -71.93 -7.69 -2.08
C LEU A 1025 -72.47 -7.74 -0.62
N LEU A 1026 -71.69 -7.14 0.31
CA LEU A 1026 -72.04 -6.66 1.68
C LEU A 1026 -72.44 -7.73 2.74
N GLN A 1027 -72.31 -7.55 4.07
CA GLN A 1027 -72.59 -6.38 4.93
C GLN A 1027 -71.94 -6.50 6.36
N GLU A 1028 -71.68 -5.37 7.06
CA GLU A 1028 -71.66 -5.12 8.56
C GLU A 1028 -70.90 -6.05 9.57
N SER A 1029 -70.47 -5.64 10.80
CA SER A 1029 -70.20 -4.32 11.46
C SER A 1029 -69.46 -4.46 12.83
N THR A 1030 -69.00 -3.32 13.40
CA THR A 1030 -68.88 -2.99 14.86
C THR A 1030 -68.07 -3.84 15.89
N GLU A 1031 -67.01 -3.23 16.45
CA GLU A 1031 -66.79 -2.88 17.90
C GLU A 1031 -66.68 -3.97 19.02
N THR A 1032 -66.13 -3.75 20.24
CA THR A 1032 -65.48 -2.60 20.94
C THR A 1032 -64.50 -3.03 22.09
N VAL A 1033 -63.50 -2.18 22.40
CA VAL A 1033 -62.94 -1.79 23.75
C VAL A 1033 -62.27 -2.78 24.75
N GLY A 1034 -61.12 -2.34 25.32
CA GLY A 1034 -60.54 -2.78 26.61
C GLY A 1034 -59.01 -3.01 26.57
N ALA A 1035 -58.07 -2.08 26.86
CA ALA A 1035 -57.89 -1.11 27.97
C ALA A 1035 -57.60 -1.80 29.34
N LYS A 1036 -56.64 -1.36 30.19
CA LYS A 1036 -55.96 -0.04 30.31
C LYS A 1036 -54.68 -0.08 31.22
N VAL A 1037 -53.86 0.98 31.18
CA VAL A 1037 -52.77 1.42 32.13
C VAL A 1037 -51.42 0.66 32.03
N SER A 1038 -50.22 1.22 31.78
CA SER A 1038 -49.59 2.60 31.75
C SER A 1038 -48.83 3.05 33.01
N VAL A 1039 -48.01 4.13 32.89
CA VAL A 1039 -47.07 4.77 33.87
C VAL A 1039 -45.60 4.26 33.73
N ASP A 1040 -44.56 5.09 33.54
CA ASP A 1040 -44.54 6.55 33.26
C ASP A 1040 -43.35 7.05 32.40
N LEU A 1041 -43.42 8.34 32.01
CA LEU A 1041 -42.41 9.12 31.27
C LEU A 1041 -41.45 9.89 32.21
N ASN A 1042 -40.37 10.46 31.65
CA ASN A 1042 -40.11 11.90 31.83
C ASN A 1042 -39.15 12.51 30.78
N PHE A 1043 -39.29 13.83 30.60
CA PHE A 1043 -38.64 14.72 29.62
C PHE A 1043 -38.02 15.93 30.39
N PRO A 1044 -37.18 16.84 29.82
CA PRO A 1044 -37.73 17.98 29.05
C PRO A 1044 -36.86 18.60 27.93
N ASN A 1045 -37.48 19.47 27.11
CA ASN A 1045 -36.89 20.37 26.10
C ASN A 1045 -37.06 21.86 26.50
N ALA A 1046 -36.26 22.77 25.90
CA ALA A 1046 -36.58 24.18 25.55
C ALA A 1046 -35.33 24.84 24.89
N ASN A 1047 -35.35 25.50 23.72
CA ASN A 1047 -36.03 26.76 23.28
C ASN A 1047 -35.47 28.05 23.95
N ALA A 1048 -35.35 29.22 23.30
CA ALA A 1048 -35.29 29.63 21.88
C ALA A 1048 -34.98 31.16 21.76
N GLN A 1049 -34.57 31.66 20.57
CA GLN A 1049 -34.54 33.09 20.15
C GLN A 1049 -33.57 34.03 20.93
N THR A 1050 -33.23 35.26 20.51
CA THR A 1050 -33.85 36.25 19.59
C THR A 1050 -32.81 37.06 18.77
N GLU A 1051 -33.25 38.04 17.98
CA GLU A 1051 -32.51 38.85 16.98
C GLU A 1051 -31.90 40.18 17.53
N GLN A 1052 -31.41 41.04 16.61
CA GLN A 1052 -31.06 42.48 16.77
C GLN A 1052 -29.69 42.82 17.44
N ASP A 1053 -28.90 43.83 16.99
CA ASP A 1053 -29.02 44.69 15.79
C ASP A 1053 -27.71 45.42 15.37
N VAL A 1054 -27.75 46.06 14.19
CA VAL A 1054 -26.97 47.25 13.71
C VAL A 1054 -25.42 47.25 13.75
N ASN A 1055 -24.84 47.12 12.54
CA ASN A 1055 -23.72 47.89 11.92
C ASN A 1055 -22.58 48.52 12.75
N SER A 1056 -21.33 48.17 12.39
CA SER A 1056 -20.41 49.18 11.80
C SER A 1056 -19.28 48.58 10.93
N THR A 1057 -19.16 49.13 9.72
CA THR A 1057 -18.03 49.06 8.76
C THR A 1057 -16.67 49.41 9.41
N VAL A 1058 -15.50 48.90 8.97
CA VAL A 1058 -14.77 49.26 7.72
C VAL A 1058 -13.62 48.23 7.42
N THR A 1059 -13.17 48.15 6.15
CA THR A 1059 -12.02 47.42 5.52
C THR A 1059 -10.79 47.01 6.38
N GLY A 1060 -9.97 45.99 6.05
CA GLY A 1060 -9.98 45.02 4.93
C GLY A 1060 -8.57 44.46 4.54
N SER A 1061 -8.52 43.24 3.97
CA SER A 1061 -7.37 42.55 3.30
C SER A 1061 -6.28 41.82 4.13
N LYS A 1062 -5.64 40.84 3.44
CA LYS A 1062 -4.32 40.16 3.64
C LYS A 1062 -4.18 38.89 4.50
N SER A 1063 -3.67 37.85 3.81
CA SER A 1063 -2.71 36.78 4.19
C SER A 1063 -2.49 36.38 5.66
N ASN A 1064 -2.65 35.08 5.94
CA ASN A 1064 -1.99 34.41 7.08
C ASN A 1064 -0.49 34.20 6.78
N ASN A 1065 0.32 35.23 7.03
CA ASN A 1065 1.76 35.05 7.24
C ASN A 1065 2.01 34.43 8.63
N HIS A 1066 3.08 33.65 8.77
CA HIS A 1066 3.70 33.48 10.09
C HIS A 1066 4.12 34.87 10.60
N LYS A 1067 3.73 35.22 11.82
CA LYS A 1067 4.04 36.53 12.42
C LYS A 1067 5.46 36.54 12.97
N LEU A 1068 6.44 36.62 12.08
CA LEU A 1068 7.83 36.92 12.45
C LEU A 1068 7.90 38.21 13.29
N GLN A 1069 8.52 38.14 14.46
CA GLN A 1069 8.77 39.28 15.34
C GLN A 1069 10.19 39.81 15.13
N PRO A 1070 10.38 41.14 14.92
CA PRO A 1070 11.70 41.73 14.77
C PRO A 1070 12.45 41.75 16.11
N VAL A 1071 13.73 41.39 16.06
CA VAL A 1071 14.63 41.32 17.22
C VAL A 1071 15.93 42.06 16.96
N GLU A 1072 16.58 42.47 18.05
CA GLU A 1072 17.94 42.99 18.08
C GLU A 1072 18.85 41.98 18.77
N ILE A 1073 20.07 41.82 18.24
CA ILE A 1073 21.09 40.88 18.71
C ILE A 1073 22.27 41.67 19.28
N LEU A 1074 22.76 41.30 20.45
CA LEU A 1074 24.00 41.84 21.00
C LEU A 1074 25.21 41.17 20.33
N THR A 1075 26.02 41.95 19.64
CA THR A 1075 27.27 41.50 19.01
C THR A 1075 28.39 41.31 20.02
N ALA A 1076 29.45 40.59 19.62
CA ALA A 1076 30.67 40.45 20.42
C ALA A 1076 31.41 41.77 20.71
N ALA A 1077 31.08 42.86 20.00
CA ALA A 1077 31.58 44.21 20.26
C ALA A 1077 30.76 44.98 21.32
N GLY A 1078 29.63 44.43 21.78
CA GLY A 1078 28.70 45.09 22.71
C GLY A 1078 27.65 45.99 22.03
N GLU A 1079 27.61 46.02 20.70
CA GLU A 1079 26.63 46.79 19.92
C GLU A 1079 25.39 45.94 19.58
N TRP A 1080 24.20 46.55 19.60
CA TRP A 1080 22.94 45.91 19.21
C TRP A 1080 22.68 46.09 17.72
N ILE A 1081 22.53 44.99 16.98
CA ILE A 1081 22.19 44.99 15.55
C ILE A 1081 20.75 44.52 15.32
N SER A 1082 20.03 45.18 14.43
CA SER A 1082 18.65 44.87 14.01
C SER A 1082 18.61 44.23 12.61
N GLY A 1083 17.40 43.89 12.13
CA GLY A 1083 17.18 43.29 10.80
C GLY A 1083 16.95 41.78 10.80
N TYR A 1084 16.90 41.16 11.99
CA TYR A 1084 16.62 39.73 12.17
C TYR A 1084 15.27 39.48 12.83
N PHE A 1085 14.75 38.28 12.63
CA PHE A 1085 13.41 37.87 13.02
C PHE A 1085 13.38 36.51 13.72
N ILE A 1086 12.40 36.32 14.61
CA ILE A 1086 12.10 35.06 15.29
C ILE A 1086 10.58 34.75 15.19
N ASP A 1087 10.18 33.49 15.32
CA ASP A 1087 8.76 33.09 15.24
C ASP A 1087 7.96 33.61 16.45
N ALA A 1088 6.68 33.95 16.24
CA ALA A 1088 5.82 34.59 17.23
C ALA A 1088 5.52 33.73 18.46
N CYS A 1089 5.74 32.42 18.39
CA CYS A 1089 5.60 31.51 19.53
C CYS A 1089 6.62 31.77 20.65
N VAL A 1090 7.69 32.55 20.40
CA VAL A 1090 8.66 32.95 21.42
C VAL A 1090 8.36 34.36 21.96
N THR A 1091 7.97 34.43 23.23
CA THR A 1091 7.79 35.71 23.95
C THR A 1091 9.15 36.30 24.32
N VAL A 1092 9.74 37.10 23.42
CA VAL A 1092 11.10 37.67 23.62
C VAL A 1092 11.13 38.73 24.73
N ALA A 1093 11.68 38.35 25.89
CA ALA A 1093 12.00 39.24 27.00
C ALA A 1093 13.49 39.06 27.41
N ASN A 1094 14.39 39.75 26.71
CA ASN A 1094 15.85 39.79 26.97
C ASN A 1094 16.51 38.42 27.19
N LEU A 1095 16.29 37.51 26.24
CA LEU A 1095 16.79 36.12 26.29
C LEU A 1095 18.31 36.07 26.09
N VAL A 1096 18.98 35.16 26.81
CA VAL A 1096 20.43 34.87 26.67
C VAL A 1096 20.58 33.39 26.29
N GLY A 1097 21.43 33.08 25.30
CA GLY A 1097 21.63 31.71 24.83
C GLY A 1097 21.95 31.61 23.34
N ARG A 1098 21.66 30.45 22.75
CA ARG A 1098 21.85 30.17 21.33
C ARG A 1098 20.51 30.11 20.62
N PHE A 1099 20.35 30.88 19.55
CA PHE A 1099 19.07 31.06 18.85
C PHE A 1099 19.25 30.93 17.35
N SER A 1100 18.25 30.35 16.69
CA SER A 1100 18.13 30.39 15.22
C SER A 1100 17.20 31.54 14.85
N LEU A 1101 17.68 32.44 13.99
CA LEU A 1101 16.98 33.64 13.54
C LEU A 1101 16.95 33.67 12.02
N PHE A 1102 16.01 34.43 11.47
CA PHE A 1102 15.91 34.65 10.03
C PHE A 1102 16.28 36.09 9.68
N ASP A 1103 17.01 36.31 8.60
CA ASP A 1103 17.17 37.65 8.02
C ASP A 1103 15.94 38.05 7.17
N ALA A 1104 15.97 39.26 6.60
CA ALA A 1104 14.88 39.78 5.77
C ALA A 1104 14.63 38.98 4.47
N ASP A 1105 15.63 38.22 3.99
CA ASP A 1105 15.52 37.35 2.81
C ASP A 1105 15.08 35.92 3.18
N GLY A 1106 14.91 35.63 4.47
CA GLY A 1106 14.47 34.33 4.99
C GLY A 1106 15.60 33.31 5.21
N THR A 1107 16.86 33.73 5.15
CA THR A 1107 18.00 32.85 5.44
C THR A 1107 18.12 32.63 6.94
N MET A 1108 18.27 31.37 7.37
CA MET A 1108 18.43 31.02 8.78
C MET A 1108 19.89 31.15 9.23
N HIS A 1109 20.12 32.00 10.22
CA HIS A 1109 21.41 32.23 10.88
C HIS A 1109 21.34 31.77 12.34
N VAL A 1110 22.45 31.27 12.88
CA VAL A 1110 22.52 30.80 14.28
C VAL A 1110 23.45 31.71 15.08
N PHE A 1111 22.88 32.42 16.04
CA PHE A 1111 23.58 33.36 16.91
C PHE A 1111 23.67 32.83 18.34
N GLU A 1112 24.72 33.23 19.07
CA GLU A 1112 25.01 32.79 20.43
C GLU A 1112 25.39 34.05 21.24
N GLY A 1113 24.52 34.49 22.14
CA GLY A 1113 24.59 35.82 22.74
C GLY A 1113 23.28 36.24 23.43
N GLN A 1114 22.99 37.55 23.42
CA GLN A 1114 21.77 38.11 24.02
C GLN A 1114 20.85 38.69 22.94
N ILE A 1115 19.54 38.46 23.06
CA ILE A 1115 18.51 38.92 22.12
C ILE A 1115 17.41 39.67 22.87
N ARG A 1116 17.04 40.83 22.35
CA ARG A 1116 15.89 41.61 22.81
C ARG A 1116 14.90 41.85 21.67
N ARG A 1117 13.66 42.19 22.02
CA ARG A 1117 12.68 42.65 21.04
C ARG A 1117 13.15 43.98 20.47
N ALA A 1118 13.07 44.17 19.16
CA ALA A 1118 13.51 45.43 18.56
C ALA A 1118 12.65 46.59 19.08
N SER A 1119 13.29 47.72 19.42
CA SER A 1119 12.57 48.93 19.81
C SER A 1119 11.88 49.53 18.58
N SER A 1120 10.57 49.78 18.65
CA SER A 1120 9.79 50.31 17.52
C SER A 1120 10.17 51.76 17.23
N GLY A 1121 10.80 51.98 16.07
CA GLY A 1121 11.03 53.28 15.43
C GLY A 1121 10.62 53.22 13.96
#